data_AF-A0A8R2NQP7-F1
#
_entry.id   AF-A0A8R2NQP7-F1
#
_cell.length_a   1.000
_cell.length_b   1.000
_cell.length_c   1.000
_cell.angle_alpha   90.00
_cell.angle_beta   90.00
_cell.angle_gamma   90.00
#
_symmetry.space_group_name_H-M   'P 1'
#
loop_
_entity.id
_entity.type
_entity.pdbx_description
1 polymer ?
#
loop_
_entity_poly.entity_id
_entity_poly.type
_entity_poly.pdbx_seq_one_letter_code
_entity_poly.pdbx_strand_id
1 'polypeptide(L)'
;MIFFIDKLGALSGTGKIKNIDTFDSAFFRVHPKLAKVMDTMTKISLERSIEAIIDAGLSPADLYGTNTGVFMGSAISETEMKAMDTDSSLGFVMLGTSRAMQANRLSFILNLTGPSFSMDGGWICGANGLKKAKEMIENGLLPSAIVGVTNLTLRPDLQFLYQGLNRLNKSNQTKPFSSDADGYNRSEACIVLYLQKASEAKRSYGTLLNVKSMQFGNHDGTLTEHDGNHFKSLLLDSYKEADIDPATVDFIEAYGSGIKSEDAMELNIMEEVFCTENRKTPLKVGSVKSNVGHCEVSSLFMSIAKAIITLESGYIPPNINYTVPNNNVAALKNGKIQVITEKTPFVGDIIGISSFGLLNAFSHVILKKNQIVKNKIVEKHNSTNIPRLILVSGRNEENVRETLNQIKSHGNNAEFVSLTNDVFTRNIYGHLFRSFNIFPQMDESRIDDVRYGLYSLVWDHNGKEWVQDLMKVPVFADAINKCDVIKVPKKRSSKWLSSSLPETEWESDLAKYSSPEYHTNNLLSSVLLEDVLNHIPKDAITIEIAPHGLLQAIIEKALPETVTNIPLTKRIYGDSVRFLLTSIGKMYTSGLNPKIKELYPTIQYPVSRGTPSISGLPFWDHSEKWSDEPHNLNIKLIAIVFVHFKE
;
A
#
# COMPACT_ATOMS: atom_id res chain seq x y z
N MET A 1 -26.42 -3.93 14.08
CA MET A 1 -25.80 -4.67 15.20
C MET A 1 -25.69 -3.83 16.49
N ILE A 2 -25.36 -2.53 16.42
CA ILE A 2 -25.25 -1.63 17.60
C ILE A 2 -26.51 -1.64 18.48
N PHE A 3 -27.71 -1.60 17.89
CA PHE A 3 -28.99 -1.58 18.63
C PHE A 3 -29.36 -2.87 19.39
N PHE A 4 -28.68 -4.00 19.15
CA PHE A 4 -29.01 -5.28 19.80
C PHE A 4 -28.15 -5.60 21.01
N ILE A 5 -26.97 -4.97 21.15
CA ILE A 5 -25.99 -5.27 22.20
C ILE A 5 -26.41 -4.66 23.55
N ASP A 6 -26.93 -3.43 23.54
CA ASP A 6 -27.43 -2.75 24.76
C ASP A 6 -28.57 -3.52 25.44
N LYS A 7 -29.42 -4.20 24.66
CA LYS A 7 -30.53 -5.02 25.19
C LYS A 7 -30.06 -6.29 25.93
N LEU A 8 -28.82 -6.72 25.71
CA LEU A 8 -28.23 -7.90 26.34
C LEU A 8 -27.36 -7.55 27.57
N GLY A 9 -27.27 -6.27 27.94
CA GLY A 9 -26.53 -5.82 29.13
C GLY A 9 -25.01 -5.80 28.96
N ALA A 10 -24.50 -5.80 27.72
CA ALA A 10 -23.07 -5.62 27.48
C ALA A 10 -22.68 -4.17 27.75
N LEU A 11 -21.66 -3.96 28.59
CA LEU A 11 -21.11 -2.66 28.91
C LEU A 11 -20.16 -2.21 27.79
N SER A 12 -20.12 -0.89 27.54
CA SER A 12 -19.24 -0.15 26.61
C SER A 12 -19.55 -0.25 25.10
N GLY A 13 -19.31 0.87 24.41
CA GLY A 13 -19.35 1.00 22.96
C GLY A 13 -18.15 0.34 22.28
N THR A 14 -18.28 0.04 20.99
CA THR A 14 -17.22 -0.63 20.20
C THR A 14 -16.83 0.22 18.99
N GLY A 15 -15.53 0.38 18.75
CA GLY A 15 -15.04 0.99 17.51
C GLY A 15 -15.22 0.02 16.32
N LYS A 16 -15.86 0.46 15.24
CA LYS A 16 -16.22 -0.39 14.10
C LYS A 16 -15.55 0.06 12.81
N ILE A 17 -15.06 -0.90 12.02
CA ILE A 17 -14.65 -0.62 10.64
C ILE A 17 -15.90 -0.35 9.80
N LYS A 18 -15.83 0.62 8.89
CA LYS A 18 -16.90 0.89 7.93
C LYS A 18 -16.91 -0.20 6.84
N ASN A 19 -18.09 -0.64 6.41
CA ASN A 19 -18.28 -1.52 5.25
C ASN A 19 -17.43 -2.80 5.28
N ILE A 20 -17.66 -3.67 6.28
CA ILE A 20 -16.98 -4.98 6.37
C ILE A 20 -17.60 -6.06 5.47
N ASP A 21 -18.68 -5.71 4.76
CA ASP A 21 -19.45 -6.60 3.90
C ASP A 21 -19.02 -6.53 2.43
N THR A 22 -17.98 -5.77 2.05
CA THR A 22 -17.51 -5.66 0.67
C THR A 22 -16.18 -6.40 0.45
N PHE A 23 -15.96 -6.88 -0.78
CA PHE A 23 -14.72 -7.55 -1.20
C PHE A 23 -14.67 -7.71 -2.73
N ASP A 24 -13.57 -7.33 -3.37
CA ASP A 24 -13.41 -7.52 -4.82
C ASP A 24 -12.99 -8.96 -5.18
N SER A 25 -13.94 -9.89 -5.13
CA SER A 25 -13.67 -11.32 -5.33
C SER A 25 -13.02 -11.64 -6.68
N ALA A 26 -13.39 -10.91 -7.74
CA ALA A 26 -12.89 -11.12 -9.09
C ALA A 26 -11.41 -10.73 -9.22
N PHE A 27 -10.99 -9.64 -8.57
CA PHE A 27 -9.57 -9.26 -8.51
C PHE A 27 -8.73 -10.35 -7.84
N PHE A 28 -9.22 -10.89 -6.73
CA PHE A 28 -8.53 -11.94 -5.97
C PHE A 28 -8.74 -13.36 -6.52
N ARG A 29 -9.38 -13.50 -7.70
CA ARG A 29 -9.62 -14.80 -8.37
C ARG A 29 -10.39 -15.78 -7.48
N VAL A 30 -11.31 -15.26 -6.67
CA VAL A 30 -12.12 -16.05 -5.76
C VAL A 30 -13.49 -16.29 -6.39
N HIS A 31 -13.84 -17.57 -6.55
CA HIS A 31 -15.17 -17.95 -7.02
C HIS A 31 -16.25 -17.46 -6.03
N PRO A 32 -17.42 -16.94 -6.49
CA PRO A 32 -18.44 -16.35 -5.61
C PRO A 32 -18.89 -17.26 -4.45
N LYS A 33 -19.06 -18.56 -4.69
CA LYS A 33 -19.38 -19.55 -3.62
C LYS A 33 -18.36 -19.58 -2.49
N LEU A 34 -17.08 -19.42 -2.82
CA LEU A 34 -16.00 -19.36 -1.84
C LEU A 34 -15.96 -17.98 -1.17
N ALA A 35 -16.09 -16.90 -1.93
CA ALA A 35 -16.12 -15.53 -1.40
C ALA A 35 -17.24 -15.34 -0.35
N LYS A 36 -18.40 -15.96 -0.54
CA LYS A 36 -19.49 -15.94 0.44
C LYS A 36 -19.07 -16.50 1.80
N VAL A 37 -18.35 -17.63 1.82
CA VAL A 37 -17.93 -18.30 3.06
C VAL A 37 -16.56 -17.86 3.56
N MET A 38 -15.89 -16.94 2.85
CA MET A 38 -14.58 -16.45 3.26
C MET A 38 -14.69 -15.62 4.54
N ASP A 39 -13.78 -15.88 5.48
CA ASP A 39 -13.62 -15.10 6.70
C ASP A 39 -13.39 -13.61 6.38
N THR A 40 -14.10 -12.75 7.10
CA THR A 40 -14.10 -11.30 6.85
C THR A 40 -12.72 -10.67 7.09
N MET A 41 -11.95 -11.18 8.06
CA MET A 41 -10.59 -10.69 8.28
C MET A 41 -9.69 -11.03 7.09
N THR A 42 -9.88 -12.20 6.47
CA THR A 42 -9.19 -12.59 5.25
C THR A 42 -9.52 -11.67 4.08
N LYS A 43 -10.80 -11.35 3.85
CA LYS A 43 -11.21 -10.42 2.78
C LYS A 43 -10.53 -9.05 2.94
N ILE A 44 -10.62 -8.45 4.13
CA ILE A 44 -10.09 -7.11 4.39
C ILE A 44 -8.55 -7.11 4.32
N SER A 45 -7.88 -8.11 4.90
CA SER A 45 -6.42 -8.18 4.90
C SER A 45 -5.83 -8.34 3.50
N LEU A 46 -6.51 -9.05 2.59
CA LEU A 46 -6.08 -9.16 1.20
C LEU A 46 -6.07 -7.81 0.48
N GLU A 47 -7.14 -7.02 0.60
CA GLU A 47 -7.22 -5.67 0.03
C GLU A 47 -6.19 -4.73 0.64
N ARG A 48 -6.10 -4.67 1.97
CA ARG A 48 -5.11 -3.85 2.69
C ARG A 48 -3.66 -4.21 2.32
N SER A 49 -3.40 -5.47 1.98
CA SER A 49 -2.07 -5.90 1.53
C SER A 49 -1.69 -5.35 0.17
N ILE A 50 -2.63 -5.37 -0.79
CA ILE A 50 -2.40 -4.76 -2.11
C ILE A 50 -2.24 -3.25 -1.98
N GLU A 51 -3.04 -2.62 -1.12
CA GLU A 51 -2.92 -1.20 -0.82
C GLU A 51 -1.57 -0.82 -0.20
N ALA A 52 -1.02 -1.65 0.69
CA ALA A 52 0.31 -1.41 1.25
C ALA A 52 1.42 -1.50 0.18
N ILE A 53 1.27 -2.39 -0.82
CA ILE A 53 2.21 -2.52 -1.94
C ILE A 53 2.16 -1.29 -2.85
N ILE A 54 0.95 -0.86 -3.25
CA ILE A 54 0.80 0.34 -4.11
C ILE A 54 1.22 1.61 -3.37
N ASP A 55 1.00 1.69 -2.06
CA ASP A 55 1.44 2.82 -1.26
C ASP A 55 2.96 2.93 -1.16
N ALA A 56 3.66 1.80 -1.20
CA ALA A 56 5.12 1.75 -1.35
C ALA A 56 5.60 2.21 -2.74
N GLY A 57 4.70 2.53 -3.68
CA GLY A 57 5.02 2.92 -5.06
C GLY A 57 5.36 1.74 -5.97
N LEU A 58 4.89 0.54 -5.61
CA LEU A 58 5.13 -0.69 -6.35
C LEU A 58 3.83 -1.17 -7.01
N SER A 59 3.94 -1.68 -8.24
CA SER A 59 2.83 -2.42 -8.83
C SER A 59 2.75 -3.79 -8.16
N PRO A 60 1.56 -4.37 -7.91
CA PRO A 60 1.46 -5.77 -7.48
C PRO A 60 2.20 -6.73 -8.41
N ALA A 61 2.29 -6.39 -9.71
CA ALA A 61 3.03 -7.14 -10.71
C ALA A 61 4.56 -7.13 -10.51
N ASP A 62 5.10 -6.20 -9.73
CA ASP A 62 6.53 -6.16 -9.37
C ASP A 62 6.89 -7.24 -8.35
N LEU A 63 5.91 -7.73 -7.58
CA LEU A 63 6.12 -8.77 -6.56
C LEU A 63 5.92 -10.19 -7.09
N TYR A 64 5.37 -10.35 -8.29
CA TYR A 64 5.07 -11.69 -8.84
C TYR A 64 6.32 -12.57 -8.93
N GLY A 65 6.26 -13.74 -8.29
CA GLY A 65 7.39 -14.70 -8.29
C GLY A 65 8.54 -14.33 -7.35
N THR A 66 8.43 -13.25 -6.58
CA THR A 66 9.50 -12.81 -5.69
C THR A 66 9.54 -13.60 -4.39
N ASN A 67 10.71 -13.64 -3.76
CA ASN A 67 10.92 -14.22 -2.44
C ASN A 67 10.42 -13.29 -1.31
N THR A 68 9.22 -12.73 -1.44
CA THR A 68 8.62 -11.85 -0.42
C THR A 68 7.92 -12.69 0.66
N GLY A 69 8.19 -12.41 1.93
CA GLY A 69 7.51 -13.08 3.05
C GLY A 69 6.13 -12.46 3.35
N VAL A 70 5.19 -13.27 3.87
CA VAL A 70 3.85 -12.84 4.28
C VAL A 70 3.56 -13.35 5.69
N PHE A 71 3.33 -12.43 6.61
CA PHE A 71 3.13 -12.72 8.03
C PHE A 71 1.85 -12.03 8.52
N MET A 72 0.78 -12.79 8.75
CA MET A 72 -0.51 -12.23 9.17
C MET A 72 -0.88 -12.61 10.60
N GLY A 73 -1.28 -11.65 11.42
CA GLY A 73 -1.65 -11.88 12.82
C GLY A 73 -3.15 -11.71 13.07
N SER A 74 -3.76 -12.67 13.78
CA SER A 74 -5.11 -12.54 14.32
C SER A 74 -5.28 -13.49 15.51
N ALA A 75 -6.16 -13.17 16.49
CA ALA A 75 -6.34 -14.00 17.69
C ALA A 75 -7.59 -14.87 17.65
N ILE A 76 -8.76 -14.34 17.31
CA ILE A 76 -10.02 -15.09 17.28
C ILE A 76 -10.68 -14.87 15.93
N SER A 77 -10.91 -15.95 15.18
CA SER A 77 -11.77 -15.90 13.99
C SER A 77 -13.14 -16.45 14.36
N GLU A 78 -14.09 -15.55 14.49
CA GLU A 78 -15.47 -15.88 14.82
C GLU A 78 -16.15 -16.62 13.66
N THR A 79 -15.73 -16.36 12.41
CA THR A 79 -16.20 -17.08 11.22
C THR A 79 -15.63 -18.50 11.16
N GLU A 80 -14.38 -18.72 11.57
CA GLU A 80 -13.78 -20.05 11.69
C GLU A 80 -14.51 -20.91 12.72
N MET A 81 -14.88 -20.33 13.87
CA MET A 81 -15.72 -21.02 14.88
C MET A 81 -17.08 -21.43 14.29
N LYS A 82 -17.78 -20.49 13.63
CA LYS A 82 -19.08 -20.75 13.02
C LYS A 82 -19.02 -21.87 11.97
N ALA A 83 -17.95 -21.96 11.19
CA ALA A 83 -17.79 -23.01 10.19
C ALA A 83 -17.81 -24.42 10.79
N MET A 84 -17.30 -24.59 12.01
CA MET A 84 -17.30 -25.89 12.71
C MET A 84 -18.67 -26.24 13.29
N ASP A 85 -19.48 -25.23 13.61
CA ASP A 85 -20.83 -25.42 14.16
C ASP A 85 -21.88 -25.66 13.07
N THR A 86 -21.56 -25.38 11.80
CA THR A 86 -22.48 -25.60 10.68
C THR A 86 -22.38 -27.03 10.14
N ASP A 87 -23.54 -27.65 9.85
CA ASP A 87 -23.69 -28.97 9.20
C ASP A 87 -23.26 -28.97 7.70
N SER A 88 -22.37 -28.06 7.32
CA SER A 88 -21.92 -27.89 5.94
C SER A 88 -20.93 -28.98 5.55
N SER A 89 -21.36 -29.91 4.69
CA SER A 89 -20.49 -30.94 4.08
C SER A 89 -19.55 -30.40 2.99
N LEU A 90 -19.50 -29.08 2.79
CA LEU A 90 -18.73 -28.44 1.72
C LEU A 90 -17.28 -28.19 2.15
N GLY A 91 -16.35 -29.03 1.68
CA GLY A 91 -14.93 -28.96 2.05
C GLY A 91 -14.21 -27.62 1.77
N PHE A 92 -14.73 -26.79 0.86
CA PHE A 92 -14.15 -25.47 0.59
C PHE A 92 -14.43 -24.43 1.70
N VAL A 93 -15.34 -24.71 2.64
CA VAL A 93 -15.57 -23.84 3.80
C VAL A 93 -14.29 -23.70 4.62
N MET A 94 -13.57 -24.79 4.85
CA MET A 94 -12.27 -24.77 5.54
C MET A 94 -11.27 -23.83 4.83
N LEU A 95 -11.24 -23.85 3.50
CA LEU A 95 -10.41 -22.94 2.70
C LEU A 95 -10.91 -21.48 2.77
N GLY A 96 -12.19 -21.25 3.04
CA GLY A 96 -12.75 -19.92 3.20
C GLY A 96 -12.44 -19.31 4.56
N THR A 97 -12.50 -20.11 5.63
CA THR A 97 -12.53 -19.60 7.01
C THR A 97 -11.22 -19.75 7.78
N SER A 98 -10.33 -20.65 7.38
CA SER A 98 -9.06 -20.85 8.09
C SER A 98 -8.23 -19.57 8.16
N ARG A 99 -7.76 -19.20 9.36
CA ARG A 99 -6.90 -18.02 9.55
C ARG A 99 -5.59 -18.07 8.76
N ALA A 100 -5.09 -19.26 8.44
CA ALA A 100 -3.90 -19.43 7.58
C ALA A 100 -4.08 -18.79 6.20
N MET A 101 -5.32 -18.61 5.75
CA MET A 101 -5.66 -18.04 4.46
C MET A 101 -5.37 -16.54 4.36
N GLN A 102 -5.30 -15.82 5.49
CA GLN A 102 -4.90 -14.40 5.49
C GLN A 102 -3.51 -14.22 4.84
N ALA A 103 -2.54 -15.08 5.19
CA ALA A 103 -1.22 -15.06 4.56
C ALA A 103 -1.20 -15.87 3.24
N ASN A 104 -1.70 -17.11 3.27
CA ASN A 104 -1.49 -18.05 2.17
C ASN A 104 -2.23 -17.67 0.89
N ARG A 105 -3.40 -17.02 0.98
CA ARG A 105 -4.10 -16.55 -0.22
C ARG A 105 -3.38 -15.38 -0.88
N LEU A 106 -2.79 -14.49 -0.10
CA LEU A 106 -1.99 -13.39 -0.66
C LEU A 106 -0.78 -13.94 -1.40
N SER A 107 -0.04 -14.86 -0.76
CA SER A 107 1.11 -15.54 -1.36
C SER A 107 0.72 -16.27 -2.64
N PHE A 108 -0.43 -16.94 -2.65
CA PHE A 108 -0.94 -17.62 -3.86
C PHE A 108 -1.26 -16.63 -4.99
N ILE A 109 -1.97 -15.54 -4.71
CA ILE A 109 -2.44 -14.58 -5.72
C ILE A 109 -1.29 -13.80 -6.33
N LEU A 110 -0.27 -13.49 -5.53
CA LEU A 110 0.94 -12.80 -5.96
C LEU A 110 2.06 -13.76 -6.37
N ASN A 111 1.85 -15.09 -6.35
CA ASN A 111 2.90 -16.09 -6.62
C ASN A 111 4.20 -15.84 -5.80
N LEU A 112 4.07 -15.56 -4.50
CA LEU A 112 5.22 -15.30 -3.63
C LEU A 112 5.84 -16.61 -3.17
N THR A 113 7.17 -16.66 -3.15
CA THR A 113 7.93 -17.87 -2.78
C THR A 113 8.57 -17.78 -1.39
N GLY A 114 8.37 -16.66 -0.68
CA GLY A 114 8.86 -16.49 0.70
C GLY A 114 7.99 -17.20 1.74
N PRO A 115 8.39 -17.18 3.02
CA PRO A 115 7.61 -17.74 4.11
C PRO A 115 6.21 -17.12 4.17
N SER A 116 5.20 -17.95 4.36
CA SER A 116 3.80 -17.54 4.40
C SER A 116 3.10 -18.25 5.55
N PHE A 117 2.74 -17.53 6.60
CA PHE A 117 1.99 -18.10 7.72
C PHE A 117 1.21 -17.06 8.50
N SER A 118 0.21 -17.55 9.22
CA SER A 118 -0.54 -16.77 10.19
C SER A 118 -0.03 -17.03 11.62
N MET A 119 -0.10 -16.01 12.47
CA MET A 119 0.42 -16.01 13.84
C MET A 119 -0.68 -15.71 14.84
N ASP A 120 -0.66 -16.43 15.95
CA ASP A 120 -1.42 -16.10 17.15
C ASP A 120 -0.49 -16.17 18.37
N GLY A 121 -0.38 -15.03 19.04
CA GLY A 121 0.38 -14.84 20.28
C GLY A 121 -0.35 -13.85 21.17
N GLY A 122 -1.69 -13.82 21.07
CA GLY A 122 -2.50 -12.75 21.66
C GLY A 122 -2.15 -11.38 21.09
N TRP A 123 -2.25 -10.33 21.93
CA TRP A 123 -2.13 -8.94 21.47
C TRP A 123 -0.71 -8.51 21.05
N ILE A 124 0.31 -9.33 21.27
CA ILE A 124 1.70 -9.04 20.87
C ILE A 124 2.12 -9.74 19.56
N CYS A 125 1.23 -10.52 18.93
CA CYS A 125 1.56 -11.31 17.73
C CYS A 125 2.07 -10.45 16.57
N GLY A 126 1.53 -9.23 16.40
CA GLY A 126 2.03 -8.27 15.42
C GLY A 126 3.49 -7.87 15.65
N ALA A 127 3.92 -7.72 16.91
CA ALA A 127 5.31 -7.43 17.24
C ALA A 127 6.22 -8.61 16.90
N ASN A 128 5.78 -9.84 17.16
CA ASN A 128 6.53 -11.04 16.79
C ASN A 128 6.69 -11.16 15.27
N GLY A 129 5.63 -10.87 14.52
CA GLY A 129 5.67 -10.81 13.05
C GLY A 129 6.62 -9.75 12.52
N LEU A 130 6.56 -8.53 13.05
CA LEU A 130 7.48 -7.44 12.68
C LEU A 130 8.93 -7.78 13.00
N LYS A 131 9.20 -8.33 14.19
CA LYS A 131 10.53 -8.76 14.60
C LYS A 131 11.07 -9.80 13.63
N LYS A 132 10.28 -10.83 13.34
CA LYS A 132 10.68 -11.89 12.40
C LYS A 132 10.96 -11.35 11.00
N ALA A 133 10.08 -10.50 10.48
CA ALA A 133 10.25 -9.89 9.16
C ALA A 133 11.52 -9.02 9.10
N LYS A 134 11.75 -8.17 10.11
CA LYS A 134 12.95 -7.35 10.24
C LYS A 134 14.22 -8.21 10.24
N GLU A 135 14.30 -9.21 11.12
CA GLU A 135 15.45 -10.11 11.21
C GLU A 135 15.73 -10.84 9.89
N MET A 136 14.69 -11.30 9.19
CA MET A 136 14.86 -11.99 7.91
C MET A 136 15.33 -11.05 6.79
N ILE A 137 14.89 -9.79 6.77
CA ILE A 137 15.35 -8.79 5.80
C ILE A 137 16.80 -8.36 6.10
N GLU A 138 17.13 -8.10 7.37
CA GLU A 138 18.46 -7.68 7.80
C GLU A 138 19.52 -8.76 7.54
N ASN A 139 19.17 -10.02 7.76
CA ASN A 139 20.04 -11.16 7.45
C ASN A 139 20.06 -11.52 5.94
N GLY A 140 19.36 -10.77 5.10
CA GLY A 140 19.33 -10.98 3.65
C GLY A 140 18.54 -12.21 3.18
N LEU A 141 17.76 -12.85 4.06
CA LEU A 141 16.91 -13.99 3.72
C LEU A 141 15.69 -13.59 2.89
N LEU A 142 15.20 -12.36 3.09
CA LEU A 142 14.09 -11.76 2.32
C LEU A 142 14.50 -10.38 1.77
N PRO A 143 14.12 -10.04 0.52
CA PRO A 143 14.21 -8.66 0.03
C PRO A 143 13.12 -7.77 0.66
N SER A 144 11.94 -8.33 0.90
CA SER A 144 10.78 -7.63 1.43
C SER A 144 9.83 -8.57 2.18
N ALA A 145 8.95 -8.00 2.98
CA ALA A 145 7.91 -8.72 3.71
C ALA A 145 6.64 -7.90 3.83
N ILE A 146 5.49 -8.59 3.79
CA ILE A 146 4.18 -8.04 4.11
C ILE A 146 3.83 -8.54 5.51
N VAL A 147 3.65 -7.62 6.45
CA VAL A 147 3.24 -7.96 7.82
C VAL A 147 1.92 -7.28 8.10
N GLY A 148 0.91 -8.02 8.51
CA GLY A 148 -0.41 -7.48 8.79
C GLY A 148 -1.03 -8.04 10.04
N VAL A 149 -1.97 -7.30 10.61
CA VAL A 149 -2.78 -7.74 11.74
C VAL A 149 -4.22 -7.32 11.53
N THR A 150 -5.15 -8.21 11.89
CA THR A 150 -6.59 -7.94 11.75
C THR A 150 -7.34 -8.35 13.01
N ASN A 151 -8.20 -7.44 13.47
CA ASN A 151 -9.13 -7.65 14.58
C ASN A 151 -10.53 -7.18 14.18
N LEU A 152 -11.52 -8.04 14.35
CA LEU A 152 -12.94 -7.73 14.17
C LEU A 152 -13.71 -8.12 15.44
N THR A 153 -14.88 -7.52 15.64
CA THR A 153 -15.74 -7.77 16.81
C THR A 153 -17.14 -8.16 16.35
N LEU A 154 -17.28 -9.36 15.80
CA LEU A 154 -18.49 -9.76 15.04
C LEU A 154 -19.62 -10.31 15.91
N ARG A 155 -19.33 -10.77 17.14
CA ARG A 155 -20.28 -11.39 18.07
C ARG A 155 -20.19 -10.73 19.45
N PRO A 156 -21.34 -10.61 20.15
CA PRO A 156 -21.37 -10.04 21.49
C PRO A 156 -20.74 -10.94 22.55
N ASP A 157 -20.61 -12.26 22.30
CA ASP A 157 -20.08 -13.22 23.28
C ASP A 157 -18.71 -12.81 23.83
N LEU A 158 -17.78 -12.40 22.95
CA LEU A 158 -16.45 -11.96 23.35
C LEU A 158 -16.48 -10.70 24.22
N GLN A 159 -17.44 -9.80 23.99
CA GLN A 159 -17.62 -8.61 24.83
C GLN A 159 -17.92 -9.00 26.28
N PHE A 160 -18.80 -9.97 26.49
CA PHE A 160 -19.13 -10.46 27.83
C PHE A 160 -17.95 -11.14 28.53
N LEU A 161 -17.13 -11.88 27.78
CA LEU A 161 -15.92 -12.49 28.35
C LEU A 161 -14.94 -11.43 28.87
N TYR A 162 -14.67 -10.38 28.08
CA TYR A 162 -13.81 -9.28 28.52
C TYR A 162 -14.42 -8.44 29.65
N GLN A 163 -15.75 -8.30 29.68
CA GLN A 163 -16.44 -7.70 30.82
C GLN A 163 -16.25 -8.52 32.09
N GLY A 164 -16.31 -9.85 31.99
CA GLY A 164 -16.02 -10.77 33.09
C GLY A 164 -14.58 -10.69 33.60
N LEU A 165 -13.64 -10.25 32.76
CA LEU A 165 -12.25 -9.97 33.13
C LEU A 165 -12.04 -8.57 33.76
N ASN A 166 -13.10 -7.77 33.93
CA ASN A 166 -13.05 -6.41 34.47
C ASN A 166 -12.07 -5.48 33.72
N ARG A 167 -11.89 -5.68 32.41
CA ARG A 167 -11.01 -4.83 31.58
C ARG A 167 -11.76 -3.74 30.82
N LEU A 168 -13.08 -3.92 30.65
CA LEU A 168 -13.91 -2.99 29.91
C LEU A 168 -14.39 -1.84 30.79
N ASN A 169 -14.37 -0.63 30.24
CA ASN A 169 -14.94 0.53 30.91
C ASN A 169 -16.47 0.46 30.98
N LYS A 170 -17.05 1.27 31.88
CA LYS A 170 -18.51 1.43 31.96
C LYS A 170 -19.01 2.54 31.03
N SER A 171 -18.12 3.47 30.68
CA SER A 171 -18.38 4.52 29.71
C SER A 171 -18.10 4.04 28.27
N ASN A 172 -18.34 4.88 27.26
CA ASN A 172 -17.96 4.59 25.87
C ASN A 172 -16.62 5.25 25.49
N GLN A 173 -15.80 5.59 26.48
CA GLN A 173 -14.59 6.38 26.32
C GLN A 173 -13.41 5.70 27.00
N THR A 174 -12.36 5.40 26.24
CA THR A 174 -11.08 4.97 26.80
C THR A 174 -10.34 6.24 27.23
N LYS A 175 -9.95 6.30 28.50
CA LYS A 175 -9.45 7.51 29.17
C LYS A 175 -8.00 7.32 29.65
N PRO A 176 -7.05 7.03 28.75
CA PRO A 176 -5.69 6.70 29.17
C PRO A 176 -5.09 7.86 29.97
N PHE A 177 -4.42 7.52 31.06
CA PHE A 177 -3.69 8.42 31.95
C PHE A 177 -4.55 9.37 32.79
N SER A 178 -5.87 9.31 32.67
CA SER A 178 -6.79 10.15 33.44
C SER A 178 -7.08 9.57 34.83
N SER A 179 -7.38 10.44 35.80
CA SER A 179 -7.74 10.04 37.16
C SER A 179 -9.10 9.34 37.25
N ASP A 180 -9.94 9.44 36.22
CA ASP A 180 -11.25 8.79 36.10
C ASP A 180 -11.25 7.60 35.12
N ALA A 181 -10.06 7.08 34.79
CA ALA A 181 -9.90 5.90 33.94
C ALA A 181 -10.43 4.62 34.61
N ASP A 182 -11.25 3.86 33.89
CA ASP A 182 -12.01 2.71 34.37
C ASP A 182 -11.97 1.48 33.42
N GLY A 183 -11.06 1.48 32.45
CA GLY A 183 -10.89 0.43 31.44
C GLY A 183 -10.88 0.96 30.01
N TYR A 184 -10.99 0.05 29.04
CA TYR A 184 -11.07 0.38 27.62
C TYR A 184 -12.35 -0.11 26.96
N ASN A 185 -12.65 0.46 25.80
CA ASN A 185 -13.65 -0.08 24.86
C ASN A 185 -12.94 -0.86 23.75
N ARG A 186 -13.54 -1.97 23.30
CA ARG A 186 -12.98 -2.78 22.20
C ARG A 186 -13.13 -2.07 20.86
N SER A 187 -12.27 -2.43 19.91
CA SER A 187 -12.26 -1.83 18.57
C SER A 187 -11.77 -2.77 17.49
N GLU A 188 -12.14 -2.47 16.27
CA GLU A 188 -11.79 -3.21 15.07
C GLU A 188 -10.71 -2.47 14.29
N ALA A 189 -9.73 -3.20 13.74
CA ALA A 189 -8.77 -2.63 12.81
C ALA A 189 -8.07 -3.71 11.97
N CYS A 190 -7.81 -3.39 10.71
CA CYS A 190 -6.92 -4.13 9.83
C CYS A 190 -5.81 -3.19 9.36
N ILE A 191 -4.56 -3.51 9.69
CA ILE A 191 -3.40 -2.73 9.28
C ILE A 191 -2.38 -3.68 8.68
N VAL A 192 -1.88 -3.33 7.49
CA VAL A 192 -0.83 -4.07 6.80
C VAL A 192 0.31 -3.11 6.49
N LEU A 193 1.54 -3.56 6.74
CA LEU A 193 2.78 -2.84 6.50
C LEU A 193 3.61 -3.60 5.48
N TYR A 194 4.17 -2.87 4.51
CA TYR A 194 5.17 -3.39 3.59
C TYR A 194 6.57 -3.01 4.08
N LEU A 195 7.37 -4.01 4.46
CA LEU A 195 8.76 -3.86 4.87
C LEU A 195 9.68 -4.20 3.71
N GLN A 196 10.71 -3.40 3.52
CA GLN A 196 11.69 -3.54 2.46
C GLN A 196 13.04 -2.98 2.90
N LYS A 197 14.11 -3.35 2.22
CA LYS A 197 15.43 -2.76 2.44
C LYS A 197 15.39 -1.27 2.10
N ALA A 198 15.97 -0.44 2.97
CA ALA A 198 15.98 1.01 2.78
C ALA A 198 16.64 1.44 1.45
N SER A 199 17.62 0.68 0.97
CA SER A 199 18.33 0.92 -0.30
C SER A 199 17.47 0.71 -1.55
N GLU A 200 16.36 -0.02 -1.43
CA GLU A 200 15.47 -0.36 -2.55
C GLU A 200 14.12 0.38 -2.45
N ALA A 201 13.88 1.08 -1.34
CA ALA A 201 12.62 1.71 -1.04
C ALA A 201 12.36 2.92 -1.94
N LYS A 202 11.25 2.88 -2.69
CA LYS A 202 10.73 4.07 -3.39
C LYS A 202 10.04 5.05 -2.44
N ARG A 203 9.42 4.54 -1.38
CA ARG A 203 8.84 5.33 -0.29
C ARG A 203 9.32 4.79 1.05
N SER A 204 9.62 5.70 1.97
CA SER A 204 9.91 5.36 3.36
C SER A 204 9.21 6.34 4.31
N TYR A 205 8.26 5.83 5.09
CA TYR A 205 7.59 6.56 6.17
C TYR A 205 8.44 6.65 7.44
N GLY A 206 9.38 5.72 7.61
CA GLY A 206 10.25 5.63 8.76
C GLY A 206 11.11 4.37 8.70
N THR A 207 12.16 4.34 9.51
CA THR A 207 13.05 3.19 9.67
C THR A 207 12.73 2.46 10.97
N LEU A 208 12.52 1.15 10.88
CA LEU A 208 12.32 0.28 12.02
C LEU A 208 13.66 -0.07 12.66
N LEU A 209 14.05 0.66 13.72
CA LEU A 209 15.35 0.50 14.37
C LEU A 209 15.41 -0.77 15.23
N ASN A 210 14.41 -0.97 16.09
CA ASN A 210 14.31 -2.16 16.91
C ASN A 210 12.86 -2.61 17.13
N VAL A 211 12.67 -3.91 17.32
CA VAL A 211 11.42 -4.53 17.77
C VAL A 211 11.77 -5.55 18.84
N LYS A 212 11.42 -5.23 20.09
CA LYS A 212 11.50 -6.16 21.21
C LYS A 212 10.11 -6.68 21.50
N SER A 213 9.96 -7.99 21.70
CA SER A 213 8.70 -8.64 22.09
C SER A 213 9.01 -9.84 22.96
N MET A 214 8.47 -9.86 24.19
CA MET A 214 8.78 -10.85 25.21
C MET A 214 7.52 -11.23 25.99
N GLN A 215 7.42 -12.52 26.29
CA GLN A 215 6.44 -13.10 27.22
C GLN A 215 7.18 -13.48 28.51
N PHE A 216 6.74 -12.97 29.65
CA PHE A 216 7.35 -13.29 30.94
C PHE A 216 6.46 -14.30 31.67
N GLY A 217 6.93 -15.56 31.72
CA GLY A 217 6.12 -16.70 32.19
C GLY A 217 5.95 -16.80 33.70
N ASN A 218 6.68 -16.00 34.49
CA ASN A 218 6.58 -16.00 35.95
C ASN A 218 6.57 -14.56 36.47
N HIS A 219 5.59 -14.24 37.31
CA HIS A 219 5.51 -12.99 38.06
C HIS A 219 4.58 -13.18 39.27
N ASP A 220 4.70 -12.29 40.25
CA ASP A 220 3.79 -12.27 41.40
C ASP A 220 2.41 -11.77 40.98
N GLY A 221 1.36 -12.34 41.58
CA GLY A 221 -0.02 -11.93 41.33
C GLY A 221 -0.82 -12.91 40.46
N THR A 222 -1.85 -12.41 39.79
CA THR A 222 -2.70 -13.23 38.89
C THR A 222 -2.17 -13.24 37.47
N LEU A 223 -2.49 -14.26 36.68
CA LEU A 223 -2.01 -14.43 35.29
C LEU A 223 -2.23 -13.21 34.37
N THR A 224 -3.18 -12.34 34.71
CA THR A 224 -3.56 -11.16 33.90
C THR A 224 -2.99 -9.84 34.40
N GLU A 225 -2.20 -9.88 35.48
CA GLU A 225 -1.49 -8.71 36.00
C GLU A 225 -0.15 -8.54 35.25
N HIS A 226 0.32 -7.29 35.21
CA HIS A 226 1.56 -6.91 34.54
C HIS A 226 2.61 -6.52 35.58
N ASP A 227 3.82 -7.01 35.41
CA ASP A 227 4.95 -6.65 36.26
C ASP A 227 5.77 -5.52 35.62
N GLY A 228 5.85 -4.39 36.33
CA GLY A 228 6.59 -3.21 35.88
C GLY A 228 8.09 -3.43 35.73
N ASN A 229 8.71 -4.35 36.48
CA ASN A 229 10.13 -4.67 36.35
C ASN A 229 10.43 -5.35 35.02
N HIS A 230 9.55 -6.26 34.59
CA HIS A 230 9.64 -6.91 33.29
C HIS A 230 9.49 -5.91 32.14
N PHE A 231 8.54 -4.98 32.25
CA PHE A 231 8.39 -3.90 31.28
C PHE A 231 9.61 -2.98 31.24
N LYS A 232 10.14 -2.56 32.40
CA LYS A 232 11.36 -1.74 32.51
C LYS A 232 12.56 -2.41 31.86
N SER A 233 12.79 -3.69 32.17
CA SER A 233 13.87 -4.48 31.60
C SER A 233 13.76 -4.54 30.07
N LEU A 234 12.55 -4.80 29.55
CA LEU A 234 12.31 -4.83 28.11
C LEU A 234 12.61 -3.49 27.42
N LEU A 235 12.24 -2.36 28.05
CA LEU A 235 12.56 -1.03 27.51
C LEU A 235 14.08 -0.80 27.49
N LEU A 236 14.76 -1.01 28.62
CA LEU A 236 16.21 -0.81 28.72
C LEU A 236 16.97 -1.65 27.70
N ASP A 237 16.61 -2.92 27.55
CA ASP A 237 17.19 -3.81 26.54
C ASP A 237 16.92 -3.32 25.12
N SER A 238 15.70 -2.86 24.83
CA SER A 238 15.31 -2.37 23.50
C SER A 238 16.14 -1.16 23.07
N TYR A 239 16.34 -0.19 23.97
CA TYR A 239 17.14 1.01 23.70
C TYR A 239 18.65 0.72 23.66
N LYS A 240 19.13 -0.22 24.48
CA LYS A 240 20.51 -0.70 24.43
C LYS A 240 20.82 -1.39 23.10
N GLU A 241 19.94 -2.27 22.63
CA GLU A 241 20.08 -2.95 21.33
C GLU A 241 20.01 -1.98 20.14
N ALA A 242 19.23 -0.91 20.27
CA ALA A 242 19.11 0.13 19.24
C ALA A 242 20.26 1.14 19.25
N ASP A 243 21.11 1.13 20.28
CA ASP A 243 22.15 2.14 20.55
C ASP A 243 21.58 3.57 20.59
N ILE A 244 20.51 3.76 21.37
CA ILE A 244 19.81 5.05 21.52
C ILE A 244 19.71 5.42 23.00
N ASP A 245 20.12 6.64 23.34
CA ASP A 245 19.86 7.21 24.66
C ASP A 245 18.34 7.48 24.82
N PRO A 246 17.65 6.85 25.80
CA PRO A 246 16.23 7.09 26.07
C PRO A 246 15.89 8.59 26.28
N ALA A 247 16.82 9.39 26.78
CA ALA A 247 16.61 10.83 26.98
C ALA A 247 16.39 11.59 25.65
N THR A 248 16.76 11.01 24.51
CA THR A 248 16.62 11.63 23.18
C THR A 248 15.27 11.33 22.50
N VAL A 249 14.47 10.42 23.06
CA VAL A 249 13.17 10.06 22.49
C VAL A 249 12.18 11.21 22.65
N ASP A 250 11.63 11.73 21.55
CA ASP A 250 10.77 12.92 21.61
C ASP A 250 9.33 12.55 21.95
N PHE A 251 8.86 11.37 21.51
CA PHE A 251 7.49 10.92 21.74
C PHE A 251 7.41 9.42 22.02
N ILE A 252 6.61 9.06 23.01
CA ILE A 252 6.21 7.68 23.28
C ILE A 252 4.72 7.51 23.02
N GLU A 253 4.40 6.65 22.06
CA GLU A 253 3.06 6.11 21.90
C GLU A 253 2.91 4.91 22.85
N ALA A 254 2.35 5.19 24.02
CA ALA A 254 2.20 4.25 25.11
C ALA A 254 1.09 3.23 24.83
N TYR A 255 1.09 2.14 25.63
CA TYR A 255 0.00 1.19 25.64
C TYR A 255 -1.29 1.88 26.11
N GLY A 256 -1.26 2.57 27.25
CA GLY A 256 -2.37 3.39 27.77
C GLY A 256 -3.70 2.66 27.72
N SER A 257 -3.86 1.63 28.58
CA SER A 257 -5.06 0.80 28.62
C SER A 257 -6.28 1.54 29.13
N GLY A 258 -6.10 2.67 29.83
CA GLY A 258 -7.19 3.31 30.54
C GLY A 258 -7.57 2.56 31.83
N ILE A 259 -6.78 1.57 32.24
CA ILE A 259 -6.89 0.96 33.56
C ILE A 259 -5.96 1.74 34.48
N LYS A 260 -6.53 2.43 35.47
CA LYS A 260 -5.82 3.41 36.31
C LYS A 260 -4.52 2.91 36.93
N SER A 261 -4.47 1.65 37.39
CA SER A 261 -3.27 1.05 37.98
C SER A 261 -2.22 0.68 36.93
N GLU A 262 -2.64 0.10 35.79
CA GLU A 262 -1.75 -0.24 34.69
C GLU A 262 -1.14 1.02 34.05
N ASP A 263 -1.95 2.05 33.79
CA ASP A 263 -1.49 3.34 33.28
C ASP A 263 -0.48 4.00 34.24
N ALA A 264 -0.69 3.86 35.56
CA ALA A 264 0.24 4.38 36.55
C ALA A 264 1.57 3.62 36.55
N MET A 265 1.52 2.27 36.49
CA MET A 265 2.71 1.44 36.36
C MET A 265 3.48 1.80 35.08
N GLU A 266 2.81 1.87 33.94
CA GLU A 266 3.43 2.20 32.65
C GLU A 266 4.15 3.55 32.70
N LEU A 267 3.48 4.61 33.17
CA LEU A 267 4.07 5.95 33.20
C LEU A 267 5.17 6.12 34.24
N ASN A 268 5.08 5.45 35.39
CA ASN A 268 6.15 5.48 36.39
C ASN A 268 7.42 4.80 35.85
N ILE A 269 7.28 3.66 35.17
CA ILE A 269 8.41 3.02 34.49
C ILE A 269 8.96 3.91 33.37
N MET A 270 8.10 4.62 32.62
CA MET A 270 8.56 5.59 31.62
C MET A 270 9.33 6.76 32.24
N GLU A 271 8.91 7.27 33.40
CA GLU A 271 9.68 8.29 34.13
C GLU A 271 11.08 7.78 34.46
N GLU A 272 11.20 6.56 35.00
CA GLU A 272 12.49 5.97 35.36
C GLU A 272 13.42 5.74 34.16
N VAL A 273 12.88 5.33 33.01
CA VAL A 273 13.68 5.00 31.82
C VAL A 273 14.03 6.23 30.99
N PHE A 274 13.07 7.14 30.78
CA PHE A 274 13.22 8.23 29.81
C PHE A 274 13.52 9.59 30.45
N CYS A 275 13.13 9.82 31.70
CA CYS A 275 13.30 11.11 32.39
C CYS A 275 14.58 11.14 33.24
N THR A 276 15.69 10.69 32.65
CA THR A 276 17.03 10.76 33.23
C THR A 276 17.53 12.20 33.31
N GLU A 277 18.65 12.42 34.00
CA GLU A 277 19.28 13.75 34.13
C GLU A 277 19.67 14.39 32.78
N ASN A 278 19.86 13.57 31.74
CA ASN A 278 20.18 14.04 30.38
C ASN A 278 18.98 14.66 29.66
N ARG A 279 17.74 14.39 30.10
CA ARG A 279 16.53 14.89 29.46
C ARG A 279 16.30 16.36 29.78
N LYS A 280 16.17 17.17 28.73
CA LYS A 280 15.99 18.64 28.84
C LYS A 280 14.55 19.11 28.70
N THR A 281 13.69 18.30 28.09
CA THR A 281 12.28 18.63 27.82
C THR A 281 11.39 17.51 28.33
N PRO A 282 10.14 17.79 28.73
CA PRO A 282 9.19 16.75 29.14
C PRO A 282 9.11 15.61 28.13
N LEU A 283 8.96 14.38 28.62
CA LEU A 283 8.64 13.24 27.75
C LEU A 283 7.20 13.40 27.26
N LYS A 284 7.01 13.51 25.95
CA LYS A 284 5.67 13.57 25.35
C LYS A 284 5.10 12.16 25.27
N VAL A 285 3.89 11.96 25.78
CA VAL A 285 3.22 10.67 25.79
C VAL A 285 1.81 10.79 25.19
N GLY A 286 1.40 9.75 24.47
CA GLY A 286 0.06 9.63 23.92
C GLY A 286 -0.39 8.17 23.84
N SER A 287 -1.67 7.97 23.53
CA SER A 287 -2.27 6.66 23.25
C SER A 287 -3.46 6.84 22.30
N VAL A 288 -3.35 6.23 21.13
CA VAL A 288 -4.39 6.18 20.09
C VAL A 288 -5.67 5.52 20.59
N LYS A 289 -5.60 4.71 21.65
CA LYS A 289 -6.78 4.04 22.23
C LYS A 289 -7.81 5.04 22.73
N SER A 290 -7.40 6.25 23.12
CA SER A 290 -8.36 7.31 23.43
C SER A 290 -9.24 7.69 22.23
N ASN A 291 -8.69 7.65 21.01
CA ASN A 291 -9.36 8.05 19.78
C ASN A 291 -10.19 6.93 19.15
N VAL A 292 -9.68 5.70 19.18
CA VAL A 292 -10.28 4.58 18.42
C VAL A 292 -10.70 3.39 19.29
N GLY A 293 -10.41 3.39 20.58
CA GLY A 293 -10.55 2.23 21.46
C GLY A 293 -9.38 1.23 21.33
N HIS A 294 -9.47 0.12 22.05
CA HIS A 294 -8.46 -0.94 22.04
C HIS A 294 -8.71 -1.92 20.89
N CYS A 295 -7.88 -1.86 19.85
CA CYS A 295 -7.95 -2.74 18.68
C CYS A 295 -7.36 -4.16 18.91
N GLU A 296 -7.21 -4.60 20.16
CA GLU A 296 -6.68 -5.92 20.56
C GLU A 296 -5.37 -6.25 19.82
N VAL A 297 -5.34 -7.33 19.03
CA VAL A 297 -4.17 -7.77 18.21
C VAL A 297 -3.67 -6.71 17.22
N SER A 298 -4.54 -5.80 16.79
CA SER A 298 -4.21 -4.73 15.86
C SER A 298 -3.71 -3.46 16.56
N SER A 299 -3.66 -3.43 17.89
CA SER A 299 -3.37 -2.20 18.65
C SER A 299 -1.98 -1.65 18.40
N LEU A 300 -0.95 -2.51 18.41
CA LEU A 300 0.41 -2.06 18.13
C LEU A 300 0.50 -1.43 16.73
N PHE A 301 -0.13 -2.03 15.74
CA PHE A 301 -0.08 -1.52 14.36
C PHE A 301 -0.88 -0.24 14.19
N MET A 302 -1.98 -0.08 14.92
CA MET A 302 -2.72 1.19 14.96
C MET A 302 -1.85 2.30 15.60
N SER A 303 -1.11 1.97 16.66
CA SER A 303 -0.12 2.88 17.25
C SER A 303 1.04 3.19 16.29
N ILE A 304 1.51 2.22 15.49
CA ILE A 304 2.48 2.45 14.40
C ILE A 304 1.89 3.37 13.33
N ALA A 305 0.63 3.22 12.94
CA ALA A 305 -0.02 4.10 11.98
C ALA A 305 -0.09 5.55 12.50
N LYS A 306 -0.46 5.76 13.78
CA LYS A 306 -0.39 7.09 14.43
C LYS A 306 1.04 7.63 14.47
N ALA A 307 2.03 6.79 14.74
CA ALA A 307 3.43 7.19 14.72
C ALA A 307 3.88 7.60 13.30
N ILE A 308 3.51 6.86 12.26
CA ILE A 308 3.78 7.24 10.86
C ILE A 308 3.13 8.58 10.51
N ILE A 309 1.87 8.80 10.89
CA ILE A 309 1.20 10.10 10.73
C ILE A 309 1.99 11.21 11.43
N THR A 310 2.53 10.93 12.63
CA THR A 310 3.36 11.88 13.39
C THR A 310 4.66 12.19 12.65
N LEU A 311 5.35 11.17 12.13
CA LEU A 311 6.58 11.33 11.37
C LEU A 311 6.36 12.16 10.10
N GLU A 312 5.32 11.83 9.32
CA GLU A 312 5.01 12.48 8.04
C GLU A 312 4.52 13.91 8.21
N SER A 313 3.56 14.14 9.11
CA SER A 313 2.97 15.45 9.31
C SER A 313 3.84 16.39 10.13
N GLY A 314 4.78 15.86 10.92
CA GLY A 314 5.56 16.64 11.88
C GLY A 314 4.75 17.10 13.10
N TYR A 315 3.57 16.53 13.35
CA TYR A 315 2.73 16.83 14.51
C TYR A 315 2.24 15.56 15.18
N ILE A 316 2.27 15.54 16.51
CA ILE A 316 1.70 14.47 17.35
C ILE A 316 0.18 14.68 17.42
N PRO A 317 -0.64 13.71 16.97
CA PRO A 317 -2.09 13.79 17.10
C PRO A 317 -2.53 13.78 18.57
N PRO A 318 -3.52 14.61 18.94
CA PRO A 318 -3.95 14.75 20.33
C PRO A 318 -4.66 13.51 20.87
N ASN A 319 -4.31 13.15 22.10
CA ASN A 319 -5.12 12.30 22.96
C ASN A 319 -6.42 13.02 23.33
N ILE A 320 -7.50 12.25 23.39
CA ILE A 320 -8.80 12.71 23.87
C ILE A 320 -9.16 12.02 25.18
N ASN A 321 -10.26 12.46 25.81
CA ASN A 321 -10.78 11.89 27.07
C ASN A 321 -9.79 11.93 28.26
N TYR A 322 -8.89 12.92 28.28
CA TYR A 322 -7.97 13.19 29.38
C TYR A 322 -8.44 14.43 30.14
N THR A 323 -8.97 14.25 31.35
CA THR A 323 -9.59 15.35 32.13
C THR A 323 -8.68 15.85 33.23
N VAL A 324 -8.29 14.96 34.15
CA VAL A 324 -7.42 15.27 35.30
C VAL A 324 -6.31 14.23 35.35
N PRO A 325 -5.04 14.62 35.57
CA PRO A 325 -3.92 13.69 35.64
C PRO A 325 -4.13 12.56 36.65
N ASN A 326 -3.74 11.33 36.30
CA ASN A 326 -3.77 10.20 37.23
C ASN A 326 -2.97 10.52 38.51
N ASN A 327 -3.65 10.44 39.66
CA ASN A 327 -3.08 10.81 40.96
C ASN A 327 -1.92 9.92 41.42
N ASN A 328 -1.78 8.73 40.82
CA ASN A 328 -0.74 7.77 41.13
C ASN A 328 0.56 7.99 40.32
N VAL A 329 0.62 9.07 39.53
CA VAL A 329 1.78 9.40 38.67
C VAL A 329 2.25 10.81 38.96
N ALA A 330 3.31 10.94 39.76
CA ALA A 330 3.88 12.24 40.12
C ALA A 330 4.42 13.00 38.90
N ALA A 331 4.96 12.28 37.91
CA ALA A 331 5.52 12.82 36.66
C ALA A 331 4.53 13.66 35.84
N LEU A 332 3.23 13.34 35.90
CA LEU A 332 2.20 14.11 35.21
C LEU A 332 1.90 15.44 35.90
N LYS A 333 2.04 15.48 37.23
CA LYS A 333 1.78 16.68 38.04
C LYS A 333 2.97 17.63 38.08
N ASN A 334 4.19 17.09 38.11
CA ASN A 334 5.42 17.89 38.14
C ASN A 334 5.91 18.28 36.73
N GLY A 335 5.25 17.80 35.67
CA GLY A 335 5.53 18.15 34.28
C GLY A 335 6.70 17.42 33.63
N LYS A 336 7.28 16.38 34.27
CA LYS A 336 8.31 15.54 33.62
C LYS A 336 7.75 14.73 32.45
N ILE A 337 6.49 14.30 32.55
CA ILE A 337 5.74 13.65 31.48
C ILE A 337 4.58 14.55 31.06
N GLN A 338 4.43 14.77 29.77
CA GLN A 338 3.38 15.57 29.17
C GLN A 338 2.47 14.69 28.29
N VAL A 339 1.21 14.52 28.69
CA VAL A 339 0.19 13.92 27.82
C VAL A 339 -0.20 14.93 26.76
N ILE A 340 -0.12 14.52 25.49
CA ILE A 340 -0.40 15.42 24.36
C ILE A 340 -1.90 15.51 24.11
N THR A 341 -2.55 16.59 24.56
CA THR A 341 -4.00 16.83 24.38
C THR A 341 -4.34 17.80 23.25
N GLU A 342 -3.31 18.41 22.64
CA GLU A 342 -3.45 19.35 21.54
C GLU A 342 -2.48 18.98 20.40
N LYS A 343 -2.76 19.46 19.19
CA LYS A 343 -1.87 19.26 18.03
C LYS A 343 -0.48 19.85 18.35
N THR A 344 0.48 18.98 18.65
CA THR A 344 1.81 19.40 19.17
C THR A 344 2.90 19.10 18.15
N PRO A 345 3.82 20.03 17.85
CA PRO A 345 4.94 19.76 16.94
C PRO A 345 5.83 18.59 17.41
N PHE A 346 6.15 17.70 16.48
CA PHE A 346 7.15 16.64 16.64
C PHE A 346 8.50 17.14 16.11
N VAL A 347 9.43 17.42 17.02
CA VAL A 347 10.70 18.09 16.72
C VAL A 347 11.84 17.08 16.62
N GLY A 348 11.75 15.97 17.35
CA GLY A 348 12.73 14.90 17.29
C GLY A 348 12.60 14.00 16.07
N ASP A 349 13.33 12.89 16.16
CA ASP A 349 13.46 11.89 15.10
C ASP A 349 13.04 10.50 15.53
N ILE A 350 12.93 10.24 16.85
CA ILE A 350 12.67 8.91 17.39
C ILE A 350 11.31 8.89 18.07
N ILE A 351 10.52 7.87 17.73
CA ILE A 351 9.27 7.51 18.40
C ILE A 351 9.41 6.10 18.96
N GLY A 352 9.17 5.93 20.26
CA GLY A 352 9.00 4.61 20.88
C GLY A 352 7.52 4.25 20.97
N ILE A 353 7.18 2.98 20.76
CA ILE A 353 5.81 2.50 20.74
C ILE A 353 5.70 1.26 21.63
N SER A 354 4.88 1.31 22.67
CA SER A 354 4.69 0.20 23.61
C SER A 354 3.36 -0.50 23.40
N SER A 355 3.35 -1.83 23.54
CA SER A 355 2.13 -2.63 23.50
C SER A 355 2.24 -3.81 24.46
N PHE A 356 1.17 -4.04 25.24
CA PHE A 356 1.11 -5.09 26.24
C PHE A 356 0.21 -6.22 25.73
N GLY A 357 0.60 -7.46 26.04
CA GLY A 357 -0.25 -8.64 25.90
C GLY A 357 -1.15 -8.82 27.12
N LEU A 358 -2.19 -9.65 27.00
CA LEU A 358 -3.10 -9.92 28.10
C LEU A 358 -2.42 -10.59 29.31
N LEU A 359 -1.38 -11.41 29.08
CA LEU A 359 -0.72 -12.23 30.10
C LEU A 359 0.74 -11.76 30.24
N ASN A 360 1.07 -10.84 31.16
CA ASN A 360 2.43 -10.33 31.43
C ASN A 360 3.43 -10.38 30.23
N ALA A 361 3.00 -9.82 29.10
CA ALA A 361 3.76 -9.79 27.85
C ALA A 361 3.93 -8.36 27.40
N PHE A 362 5.09 -8.01 26.90
CA PHE A 362 5.40 -6.65 26.49
C PHE A 362 6.11 -6.64 25.15
N SER A 363 5.85 -5.60 24.38
CA SER A 363 6.57 -5.30 23.16
C SER A 363 6.86 -3.81 23.06
N HIS A 364 8.01 -3.48 22.48
CA HIS A 364 8.42 -2.11 22.23
C HIS A 364 9.04 -2.00 20.84
N VAL A 365 8.53 -1.06 20.06
CA VAL A 365 9.01 -0.75 18.70
C VAL A 365 9.65 0.64 18.70
N ILE A 366 10.81 0.76 18.07
CA ILE A 366 11.51 2.03 17.91
C ILE A 366 11.51 2.40 16.44
N LEU A 367 10.89 3.54 16.11
CA LEU A 367 10.85 4.10 14.75
C LEU A 367 11.70 5.36 14.67
N LYS A 368 12.43 5.50 13.55
CA LYS A 368 13.17 6.70 13.19
C LYS A 368 12.57 7.39 11.98
N LYS A 369 12.49 8.72 12.06
CA LYS A 369 12.03 9.62 11.02
C LYS A 369 12.89 9.53 9.77
N ASN A 370 12.25 9.54 8.60
CA ASN A 370 12.93 9.78 7.33
C ASN A 370 13.39 11.25 7.26
N GLN A 371 14.68 11.47 7.02
CA GLN A 371 15.33 12.79 6.96
C GLN A 371 15.19 13.47 5.61
N ILE A 372 14.74 12.76 4.57
CA ILE A 372 14.57 13.33 3.24
C ILE A 372 13.30 14.19 3.21
N VAL A 373 13.46 15.51 3.36
CA VAL A 373 12.34 16.48 3.33
C VAL A 373 12.11 17.05 1.92
N LYS A 374 13.14 17.04 1.08
CA LYS A 374 13.04 17.44 -0.33
C LYS A 374 14.15 16.78 -1.13
N ASN A 375 13.79 15.90 -2.06
CA ASN A 375 14.75 15.34 -2.99
C ASN A 375 15.26 16.38 -3.99
N LYS A 376 16.53 16.24 -4.34
CA LYS A 376 17.12 16.98 -5.46
C LYS A 376 16.66 16.30 -6.74
N ILE A 377 15.90 17.01 -7.56
CA ILE A 377 15.61 16.58 -8.93
C ILE A 377 16.88 16.82 -9.74
N VAL A 378 17.43 15.77 -10.35
CA VAL A 378 18.62 15.88 -11.20
C VAL A 378 18.17 16.36 -12.58
N GLU A 379 18.17 17.67 -12.78
CA GLU A 379 17.80 18.27 -14.05
C GLU A 379 18.84 17.97 -15.15
N LYS A 380 18.35 17.68 -16.36
CA LYS A 380 19.17 17.53 -17.57
C LYS A 380 18.56 18.39 -18.68
N HIS A 381 19.40 19.02 -19.50
CA HIS A 381 18.99 19.72 -20.74
C HIS A 381 17.90 20.78 -20.57
N ASN A 382 17.89 21.56 -19.47
CA ASN A 382 16.85 22.57 -19.19
C ASN A 382 15.41 22.01 -19.24
N SER A 383 15.21 20.77 -18.78
CA SER A 383 13.92 20.06 -18.70
C SER A 383 12.89 20.65 -17.73
N THR A 384 13.15 21.85 -17.20
CA THR A 384 12.20 22.57 -16.34
C THR A 384 10.98 22.90 -17.18
N ASN A 385 9.81 22.34 -16.81
CA ASN A 385 8.50 22.60 -17.43
C ASN A 385 8.01 21.65 -18.56
N ILE A 386 8.48 20.40 -18.61
CA ILE A 386 7.83 19.36 -19.45
C ILE A 386 6.48 18.95 -18.82
N PRO A 387 5.35 18.96 -19.56
CA PRO A 387 4.09 18.43 -19.06
C PRO A 387 4.22 16.98 -18.56
N ARG A 388 3.49 16.62 -17.50
CA ARG A 388 3.58 15.30 -16.87
C ARG A 388 2.43 14.41 -17.32
N LEU A 389 2.77 13.29 -17.95
CA LEU A 389 1.88 12.21 -18.29
C LEU A 389 1.64 11.36 -17.03
N ILE A 390 0.37 11.25 -16.67
CA ILE A 390 -0.13 10.45 -15.56
C ILE A 390 -0.86 9.27 -16.15
N LEU A 391 -0.45 8.05 -15.77
CA LEU A 391 -1.11 6.81 -16.16
C LEU A 391 -1.94 6.30 -15.00
N VAL A 392 -3.14 5.80 -15.30
CA VAL A 392 -4.02 5.16 -14.31
C VAL A 392 -4.64 3.90 -14.89
N SER A 393 -4.98 2.97 -14.01
CA SER A 393 -5.84 1.85 -14.37
C SER A 393 -6.75 1.50 -13.21
N GLY A 394 -7.88 0.86 -13.48
CA GLY A 394 -8.86 0.55 -12.46
C GLY A 394 -9.81 -0.58 -12.87
N ARG A 395 -10.69 -0.96 -11.94
CA ARG A 395 -11.64 -2.07 -12.11
C ARG A 395 -12.82 -1.69 -12.99
N ASN A 396 -13.25 -0.43 -12.92
CA ASN A 396 -14.30 0.18 -13.72
C ASN A 396 -13.94 1.64 -14.09
N GLU A 397 -14.73 2.25 -14.98
CA GLU A 397 -14.51 3.63 -15.43
C GLU A 397 -14.58 4.66 -14.30
N GLU A 398 -15.44 4.43 -13.30
CA GLU A 398 -15.62 5.34 -12.16
C GLU A 398 -14.35 5.38 -11.30
N ASN A 399 -13.79 4.22 -10.94
CA ASN A 399 -12.52 4.12 -10.22
C ASN A 399 -11.39 4.86 -10.95
N VAL A 400 -11.30 4.71 -12.28
CA VAL A 400 -10.29 5.39 -13.11
C VAL A 400 -10.47 6.90 -13.06
N ARG A 401 -11.71 7.38 -13.21
CA ARG A 401 -12.04 8.81 -13.17
C ARG A 401 -11.74 9.42 -11.82
N GLU A 402 -12.16 8.78 -10.74
CA GLU A 402 -11.90 9.22 -9.37
C GLU A 402 -10.41 9.20 -9.04
N THR A 403 -9.69 8.14 -9.42
CA THR A 403 -8.23 8.04 -9.26
C THR A 403 -7.53 9.21 -9.95
N LEU A 404 -7.89 9.53 -11.20
CA LEU A 404 -7.34 10.69 -11.90
C LEU A 404 -7.64 12.00 -11.18
N ASN A 405 -8.87 12.18 -10.70
CA ASN A 405 -9.27 13.40 -9.98
C ASN A 405 -8.50 13.56 -8.67
N GLN A 406 -8.30 12.46 -7.93
CA GLN A 406 -7.48 12.47 -6.71
C GLN A 406 -6.00 12.72 -7.02
N ILE A 407 -5.44 12.17 -8.09
CA ILE A 407 -4.05 12.47 -8.46
C ILE A 407 -3.92 13.95 -8.85
N LYS A 408 -4.87 14.48 -9.63
CA LYS A 408 -4.91 15.89 -10.05
C LYS A 408 -5.01 16.86 -8.88
N SER A 409 -5.75 16.52 -7.82
CA SER A 409 -5.92 17.39 -6.65
C SER A 409 -4.61 17.63 -5.88
N HIS A 410 -3.60 16.75 -6.06
CA HIS A 410 -2.26 16.90 -5.47
C HIS A 410 -1.29 17.72 -6.35
N GLY A 411 -1.73 18.21 -7.51
CA GLY A 411 -0.95 19.09 -8.39
C GLY A 411 0.27 18.42 -9.05
N ASN A 412 1.23 19.23 -9.51
CA ASN A 412 2.44 18.77 -10.22
C ASN A 412 3.56 18.27 -9.29
N ASN A 413 3.24 17.46 -8.29
CA ASN A 413 4.28 16.88 -7.46
C ASN A 413 4.99 15.77 -8.25
N ALA A 414 6.21 16.06 -8.74
CA ALA A 414 6.97 15.14 -9.58
C ALA A 414 7.23 13.78 -8.90
N GLU A 415 7.48 13.77 -7.60
CA GLU A 415 7.72 12.55 -6.83
C GLU A 415 6.45 11.71 -6.74
N PHE A 416 5.33 12.35 -6.38
CA PHE A 416 4.04 11.70 -6.30
C PHE A 416 3.59 11.13 -7.65
N VAL A 417 3.69 11.91 -8.73
CA VAL A 417 3.34 11.47 -10.09
C VAL A 417 4.24 10.32 -10.55
N SER A 418 5.52 10.34 -10.18
CA SER A 418 6.42 9.23 -10.54
C SER A 418 6.09 7.97 -9.75
N LEU A 419 5.70 8.08 -8.47
CA LEU A 419 5.24 6.93 -7.71
C LEU A 419 3.92 6.35 -8.26
N THR A 420 2.95 7.19 -8.61
CA THR A 420 1.68 6.70 -9.17
C THR A 420 1.88 6.08 -10.55
N ASN A 421 2.72 6.68 -11.40
CA ASN A 421 3.12 6.06 -12.66
C ASN A 421 3.82 4.72 -12.46
N ASP A 422 4.68 4.59 -11.45
CA ASP A 422 5.34 3.32 -11.13
C ASP A 422 4.36 2.19 -10.81
N VAL A 423 3.26 2.52 -10.13
CA VAL A 423 2.19 1.56 -9.83
C VAL A 423 1.44 1.16 -11.11
N PHE A 424 1.02 2.14 -11.91
CA PHE A 424 0.07 1.94 -13.02
C PHE A 424 0.72 1.64 -14.39
N THR A 425 2.02 1.86 -14.56
CA THR A 425 2.71 1.60 -15.85
C THR A 425 2.64 0.13 -16.26
N ARG A 426 2.60 -0.79 -15.29
CA ARG A 426 2.45 -2.23 -15.54
C ARG A 426 0.99 -2.65 -15.53
N ASN A 427 0.68 -3.74 -16.23
CA ASN A 427 -0.64 -4.34 -16.16
C ASN A 427 -0.86 -4.90 -14.76
N ILE A 428 -1.86 -4.35 -14.08
CA ILE A 428 -2.37 -4.87 -12.82
C ILE A 428 -3.47 -5.86 -13.18
N TYR A 429 -3.40 -7.07 -12.63
CA TYR A 429 -4.43 -8.08 -12.85
C TYR A 429 -5.81 -7.53 -12.44
N GLY A 430 -6.81 -7.75 -13.29
CA GLY A 430 -8.16 -7.24 -13.04
C GLY A 430 -8.34 -5.74 -13.37
N HIS A 431 -7.30 -4.95 -13.59
CA HIS A 431 -7.54 -3.59 -14.08
C HIS A 431 -7.93 -3.63 -15.56
N LEU A 432 -9.23 -3.56 -15.83
CA LEU A 432 -9.82 -3.69 -17.17
C LEU A 432 -9.86 -2.36 -17.93
N PHE A 433 -9.74 -1.25 -17.21
CA PHE A 433 -9.84 0.10 -17.76
C PHE A 433 -8.51 0.83 -17.57
N ARG A 434 -8.09 1.55 -18.62
CA ARG A 434 -6.91 2.40 -18.60
C ARG A 434 -7.27 3.80 -19.05
N SER A 435 -6.60 4.77 -18.46
CA SER A 435 -6.67 6.15 -18.92
C SER A 435 -5.37 6.86 -18.62
N PHE A 436 -5.20 8.02 -19.23
CA PHE A 436 -4.08 8.90 -18.96
C PHE A 436 -4.54 10.35 -18.90
N ASN A 437 -3.70 11.19 -18.32
CA ASN A 437 -3.88 12.64 -18.34
C ASN A 437 -2.52 13.35 -18.43
N ILE A 438 -2.51 14.60 -18.88
CA ILE A 438 -1.30 15.41 -19.02
C ILE A 438 -1.46 16.72 -18.23
N PHE A 439 -0.56 16.94 -17.27
CA PHE A 439 -0.55 18.11 -16.38
C PHE A 439 0.51 19.16 -16.78
N PRO A 440 0.28 20.49 -16.65
CA PRO A 440 -0.99 21.19 -16.34
C PRO A 440 -1.90 21.33 -17.59
N GLN A 441 -3.19 21.53 -17.36
CA GLN A 441 -4.35 21.23 -18.24
C GLN A 441 -4.34 21.69 -19.72
N MET A 442 -4.95 20.86 -20.58
CA MET A 442 -6.22 21.07 -21.33
C MET A 442 -6.90 19.69 -21.44
N ASP A 443 -8.22 19.64 -21.28
CA ASP A 443 -9.08 18.45 -21.18
C ASP A 443 -8.97 17.49 -22.39
N GLU A 444 -8.13 16.45 -22.27
CA GLU A 444 -8.06 15.32 -23.23
C GLU A 444 -8.04 13.95 -22.52
N SER A 445 -8.54 13.80 -21.28
CA SER A 445 -8.63 12.44 -20.70
C SER A 445 -9.71 11.62 -21.39
N ARG A 446 -9.28 10.68 -22.22
CA ARG A 446 -10.10 9.59 -22.77
C ARG A 446 -9.97 8.36 -21.86
N ILE A 447 -11.09 7.72 -21.53
CA ILE A 447 -11.13 6.43 -20.82
C ILE A 447 -11.43 5.36 -21.87
N ASP A 448 -10.60 4.33 -21.95
CA ASP A 448 -10.77 3.23 -22.91
C ASP A 448 -10.63 1.87 -22.20
N ASP A 449 -11.32 0.87 -22.74
CA ASP A 449 -11.10 -0.54 -22.39
C ASP A 449 -9.70 -1.01 -22.82
N VAL A 450 -9.06 -1.86 -22.01
CA VAL A 450 -7.77 -2.42 -22.37
C VAL A 450 -7.92 -3.46 -23.48
N ARG A 451 -7.33 -3.18 -24.65
CA ARG A 451 -7.11 -4.17 -25.72
C ARG A 451 -5.65 -4.62 -25.71
N TYR A 452 -5.38 -5.86 -26.06
CA TYR A 452 -4.01 -6.39 -26.17
C TYR A 452 -3.67 -6.57 -27.64
N GLY A 453 -2.58 -5.94 -28.10
CA GLY A 453 -2.16 -5.97 -29.50
C GLY A 453 -0.65 -6.11 -29.68
N LEU A 454 -0.24 -6.73 -30.79
CA LEU A 454 1.15 -6.71 -31.27
C LEU A 454 1.46 -5.31 -31.82
N TYR A 455 2.67 -4.78 -31.69
CA TYR A 455 2.99 -3.45 -32.22
C TYR A 455 3.88 -3.51 -33.47
N SER A 456 3.66 -2.57 -34.38
CA SER A 456 4.44 -2.38 -35.61
C SER A 456 4.87 -0.92 -35.75
N LEU A 457 6.08 -0.67 -36.23
CA LEU A 457 6.63 0.68 -36.44
C LEU A 457 6.62 1.03 -37.92
N VAL A 458 6.18 2.24 -38.24
CA VAL A 458 6.19 2.78 -39.62
C VAL A 458 7.01 4.06 -39.64
N TRP A 459 7.93 4.20 -40.60
CA TRP A 459 8.84 5.36 -40.69
C TRP A 459 8.56 6.21 -41.93
N ASP A 460 8.51 7.54 -41.77
CA ASP A 460 8.51 8.53 -42.85
C ASP A 460 9.60 9.63 -42.65
N HIS A 461 10.07 10.24 -43.75
CA HIS A 461 11.35 10.93 -43.88
C HIS A 461 11.29 12.47 -44.02
N ASN A 462 10.13 13.14 -43.94
CA ASN A 462 10.01 14.57 -44.28
C ASN A 462 9.66 15.52 -43.12
N GLY A 463 10.60 16.35 -42.65
CA GLY A 463 10.28 17.58 -41.87
C GLY A 463 11.34 18.02 -40.85
N LYS A 464 11.60 19.35 -40.75
CA LYS A 464 12.63 19.97 -39.89
C LYS A 464 12.12 20.81 -38.70
N GLU A 465 10.83 21.16 -38.65
CA GLU A 465 10.30 22.24 -37.78
C GLU A 465 9.93 21.82 -36.33
N TRP A 466 9.95 20.52 -35.98
CA TRP A 466 9.44 19.96 -34.70
C TRP A 466 10.53 19.57 -33.69
N VAL A 467 11.78 19.47 -34.13
CA VAL A 467 12.91 18.93 -33.34
C VAL A 467 13.18 19.80 -32.11
N GLN A 468 13.06 21.13 -32.23
CA GLN A 468 13.42 22.07 -31.16
C GLN A 468 12.61 21.87 -29.87
N ASP A 469 11.31 21.58 -29.97
CA ASP A 469 10.49 21.34 -28.79
C ASP A 469 10.79 19.99 -28.13
N LEU A 470 11.01 18.95 -28.93
CA LEU A 470 11.32 17.61 -28.40
C LEU A 470 12.72 17.53 -27.77
N MET A 471 13.65 18.43 -28.11
CA MET A 471 14.94 18.55 -27.40
C MET A 471 14.79 18.86 -25.90
N LYS A 472 13.60 19.30 -25.45
CA LYS A 472 13.29 19.44 -24.02
C LYS A 472 13.18 18.08 -23.32
N VAL A 473 12.87 17.00 -24.05
CA VAL A 473 12.74 15.63 -23.52
C VAL A 473 14.15 14.99 -23.43
N PRO A 474 14.63 14.61 -22.24
CA PRO A 474 16.02 14.18 -22.05
C PRO A 474 16.46 13.02 -22.96
N VAL A 475 15.64 11.96 -23.06
CA VAL A 475 15.96 10.80 -23.90
C VAL A 475 16.03 11.14 -25.39
N PHE A 476 15.21 12.11 -25.84
CA PHE A 476 15.23 12.56 -27.24
C PHE A 476 16.50 13.38 -27.52
N ALA A 477 16.84 14.34 -26.64
CA ALA A 477 18.07 15.12 -26.77
C ALA A 477 19.33 14.24 -26.73
N ASP A 478 19.37 13.29 -25.80
CA ASP A 478 20.47 12.32 -25.71
C ASP A 478 20.59 11.45 -26.97
N ALA A 479 19.47 11.05 -27.57
CA ALA A 479 19.47 10.29 -28.81
C ALA A 479 20.02 11.11 -29.99
N ILE A 480 19.55 12.36 -30.16
CA ILE A 480 20.03 13.26 -31.21
C ILE A 480 21.53 13.55 -31.07
N ASN A 481 22.01 13.81 -29.85
CA ASN A 481 23.42 14.06 -29.59
C ASN A 481 24.32 12.82 -29.82
N LYS A 482 23.74 11.62 -29.80
CA LYS A 482 24.43 10.35 -30.07
C LYS A 482 24.32 9.87 -31.51
N CYS A 483 23.53 10.54 -32.36
CA CYS A 483 23.38 10.16 -33.76
C CYS A 483 24.76 10.24 -34.46
N ASP A 484 25.31 9.09 -34.85
CA ASP A 484 26.50 8.96 -35.68
C ASP A 484 26.13 8.19 -36.97
N VAL A 485 26.93 8.37 -38.01
CA VAL A 485 26.79 7.66 -39.27
C VAL A 485 27.06 6.18 -39.03
N ILE A 486 26.22 5.30 -39.57
CA ILE A 486 26.48 3.85 -39.56
C ILE A 486 27.69 3.57 -40.46
N LYS A 487 28.86 3.39 -39.85
CA LYS A 487 30.12 3.11 -40.57
C LYS A 487 30.30 1.64 -40.94
N VAL A 488 29.59 0.73 -40.26
CA VAL A 488 29.71 -0.72 -40.46
C VAL A 488 28.31 -1.31 -40.64
N PRO A 489 28.06 -2.10 -41.69
CA PRO A 489 26.77 -2.73 -41.93
C PRO A 489 26.25 -3.50 -40.71
N LYS A 490 24.98 -3.29 -40.37
CA LYS A 490 24.32 -3.97 -39.24
C LYS A 490 23.36 -5.02 -39.76
N LYS A 491 23.42 -6.24 -39.21
CA LYS A 491 22.53 -7.33 -39.62
C LYS A 491 21.08 -6.96 -39.35
N ARG A 492 20.21 -7.12 -40.36
CA ARG A 492 18.76 -6.92 -40.22
C ARG A 492 18.15 -8.10 -39.46
N SER A 493 17.11 -7.82 -38.68
CA SER A 493 16.32 -8.87 -38.01
C SER A 493 15.09 -9.20 -38.84
N SER A 494 14.52 -10.39 -38.66
CA SER A 494 13.25 -10.79 -39.31
C SER A 494 12.06 -9.89 -38.96
N LYS A 495 12.16 -9.06 -37.91
CA LYS A 495 11.14 -8.05 -37.57
C LYS A 495 11.13 -6.84 -38.51
N TRP A 496 12.20 -6.62 -39.28
CA TRP A 496 12.29 -5.52 -40.23
C TRP A 496 11.93 -6.03 -41.63
N LEU A 497 10.67 -5.85 -42.02
CA LEU A 497 10.18 -6.17 -43.36
C LEU A 497 10.71 -5.14 -44.38
N SER A 498 11.25 -5.60 -45.51
CA SER A 498 11.80 -4.69 -46.53
C SER A 498 10.68 -4.12 -47.39
N SER A 499 10.60 -2.80 -47.51
CA SER A 499 9.73 -2.14 -48.50
C SER A 499 10.46 -1.81 -49.81
N SER A 500 11.77 -2.05 -49.91
CA SER A 500 12.57 -1.80 -51.13
C SER A 500 12.92 -3.07 -51.91
N LEU A 501 12.50 -4.23 -51.42
CA LEU A 501 12.73 -5.53 -52.04
C LEU A 501 11.45 -6.36 -51.92
N PRO A 502 11.08 -7.13 -52.95
CA PRO A 502 9.93 -8.03 -52.88
C PRO A 502 10.16 -9.09 -51.80
N GLU A 503 9.07 -9.63 -51.26
CA GLU A 503 9.10 -10.63 -50.18
C GLU A 503 9.99 -11.83 -50.50
N THR A 504 10.00 -12.27 -51.77
CA THR A 504 10.84 -13.37 -52.27
C THR A 504 12.34 -13.13 -52.10
N GLU A 505 12.76 -11.87 -51.90
CA GLU A 505 14.17 -11.47 -51.78
C GLU A 505 14.55 -11.01 -50.36
N TRP A 506 13.67 -11.14 -49.37
CA TRP A 506 13.97 -10.72 -47.99
C TRP A 506 15.12 -11.52 -47.35
N GLU A 507 15.38 -12.74 -47.82
CA GLU A 507 16.49 -13.59 -47.37
C GLU A 507 17.75 -13.47 -48.26
N SER A 508 17.75 -12.57 -49.23
CA SER A 508 18.92 -12.33 -50.09
C SER A 508 20.10 -11.73 -49.32
N ASP A 509 21.31 -11.88 -49.85
CA ASP A 509 22.51 -11.28 -49.27
C ASP A 509 22.41 -9.74 -49.19
N LEU A 510 21.72 -9.11 -50.15
CA LEU A 510 21.43 -7.67 -50.16
C LEU A 510 20.49 -7.28 -49.00
N ALA A 511 19.47 -8.08 -48.72
CA ALA A 511 18.51 -7.83 -47.65
C ALA A 511 19.04 -8.14 -46.25
N LYS A 512 20.10 -8.94 -46.12
CA LYS A 512 20.59 -9.43 -44.84
C LYS A 512 21.17 -8.33 -43.93
N TYR A 513 21.69 -7.25 -44.50
CA TYR A 513 22.36 -6.17 -43.76
C TYR A 513 21.79 -4.80 -44.12
N SER A 514 21.71 -3.92 -43.13
CA SER A 514 21.57 -2.48 -43.31
C SER A 514 22.94 -1.95 -43.76
N SER A 515 23.21 -2.07 -45.05
CA SER A 515 24.48 -1.71 -45.70
C SER A 515 24.29 -0.54 -46.67
N PRO A 516 25.38 0.11 -47.11
CA PRO A 516 25.31 1.14 -48.16
C PRO A 516 24.58 0.67 -49.43
N GLU A 517 24.79 -0.58 -49.84
CA GLU A 517 24.17 -1.20 -51.01
C GLU A 517 22.64 -1.33 -50.81
N TYR A 518 22.22 -1.81 -49.64
CA TYR A 518 20.79 -1.92 -49.30
C TYR A 518 20.09 -0.54 -49.31
N HIS A 519 20.72 0.47 -48.71
CA HIS A 519 20.19 1.83 -48.68
C HIS A 519 20.20 2.50 -50.06
N THR A 520 21.21 2.22 -50.89
CA THR A 520 21.25 2.68 -52.29
C THR A 520 20.11 2.04 -53.09
N ASN A 521 19.86 0.73 -52.92
CA ASN A 521 18.70 0.08 -53.52
C ASN A 521 17.38 0.70 -53.04
N ASN A 522 17.25 1.03 -51.75
CA ASN A 522 16.05 1.70 -51.22
C ASN A 522 15.77 3.05 -51.90
N LEU A 523 16.80 3.80 -52.28
CA LEU A 523 16.65 5.08 -52.99
C LEU A 523 16.28 4.91 -54.48
N LEU A 524 16.67 3.79 -55.09
CA LEU A 524 16.49 3.54 -56.53
C LEU A 524 15.24 2.73 -56.86
N SER A 525 14.74 1.93 -55.90
CA SER A 525 13.64 1.00 -56.09
C SER A 525 12.30 1.58 -55.62
N SER A 526 11.20 1.04 -56.17
CA SER A 526 9.84 1.36 -55.73
C SER A 526 9.60 0.96 -54.27
N VAL A 527 8.80 1.75 -53.54
CA VAL A 527 8.39 1.44 -52.16
C VAL A 527 7.17 0.52 -52.17
N LEU A 528 7.39 -0.75 -51.82
CA LEU A 528 6.40 -1.83 -51.72
C LEU A 528 5.65 -1.79 -50.37
N LEU A 529 4.96 -0.69 -50.08
CA LEU A 529 4.33 -0.49 -48.78
C LEU A 529 3.15 -1.45 -48.54
N GLU A 530 2.32 -1.71 -49.55
CA GLU A 530 1.16 -2.59 -49.44
C GLU A 530 1.54 -4.02 -49.06
N ASP A 531 2.60 -4.56 -49.67
CA ASP A 531 3.16 -5.89 -49.35
C ASP A 531 3.58 -5.99 -47.88
N VAL A 532 4.18 -4.92 -47.34
CA VAL A 532 4.56 -4.85 -45.93
C VAL A 532 3.33 -4.74 -45.02
N LEU A 533 2.32 -3.96 -45.39
CA LEU A 533 1.10 -3.79 -44.59
C LEU A 533 0.28 -5.08 -44.49
N ASN A 534 0.31 -5.94 -45.51
CA ASN A 534 -0.36 -7.26 -45.49
C ASN A 534 0.16 -8.19 -44.37
N HIS A 535 1.36 -7.94 -43.85
CA HIS A 535 1.96 -8.71 -42.77
C HIS A 535 1.58 -8.20 -41.37
N ILE A 536 0.85 -7.08 -41.28
CA ILE A 536 0.43 -6.50 -40.00
C ILE A 536 -0.75 -7.30 -39.44
N PRO A 537 -0.66 -7.81 -38.19
CA PRO A 537 -1.77 -8.53 -37.55
C PRO A 537 -3.03 -7.69 -37.40
N LYS A 538 -4.19 -8.35 -37.41
CA LYS A 538 -5.51 -7.69 -37.38
C LYS A 538 -5.76 -6.87 -36.10
N ASP A 539 -5.13 -7.20 -34.98
CA ASP A 539 -5.26 -6.46 -33.71
C ASP A 539 -3.98 -5.69 -33.34
N ALA A 540 -3.22 -5.27 -34.36
CA ALA A 540 -1.96 -4.58 -34.14
C ALA A 540 -2.14 -3.14 -33.65
N ILE A 541 -1.11 -2.62 -33.00
CA ILE A 541 -0.93 -1.21 -32.67
C ILE A 541 0.20 -0.69 -33.55
N THR A 542 -0.16 0.06 -34.57
CA THR A 542 0.81 0.71 -35.47
C THR A 542 1.22 2.06 -34.88
N ILE A 543 2.52 2.32 -34.86
CA ILE A 543 3.10 3.57 -34.36
C ILE A 543 3.84 4.23 -35.53
N GLU A 544 3.35 5.39 -35.96
CA GLU A 544 3.99 6.16 -37.02
C GLU A 544 5.08 7.06 -36.43
N ILE A 545 6.33 6.70 -36.74
CA ILE A 545 7.54 7.43 -36.40
C ILE A 545 7.89 8.31 -37.59
N ALA A 546 7.33 9.51 -37.58
CA ALA A 546 7.55 10.49 -38.63
C ALA A 546 7.61 11.90 -38.02
N PRO A 547 8.19 12.88 -38.72
CA PRO A 547 7.99 14.31 -38.47
C PRO A 547 6.54 14.81 -38.56
N HIS A 548 5.69 14.05 -39.25
CA HIS A 548 4.26 14.30 -39.40
C HIS A 548 3.56 13.01 -39.81
N GLY A 549 2.35 12.76 -39.28
CA GLY A 549 1.54 11.59 -39.64
C GLY A 549 0.97 11.62 -41.07
N LEU A 550 1.82 11.49 -42.10
CA LEU A 550 1.43 11.49 -43.51
C LEU A 550 0.85 10.15 -43.95
N LEU A 551 1.23 9.05 -43.30
CA LEU A 551 0.79 7.70 -43.66
C LEU A 551 -0.51 7.30 -42.97
N GLN A 552 -1.05 8.13 -42.08
CA GLN A 552 -2.28 7.83 -41.32
C GLN A 552 -3.43 7.35 -42.23
N ALA A 553 -3.78 8.12 -43.25
CA ALA A 553 -4.88 7.78 -44.16
C ALA A 553 -4.61 6.52 -45.01
N ILE A 554 -3.34 6.25 -45.33
CA ILE A 554 -2.93 5.06 -46.10
C ILE A 554 -3.07 3.83 -45.21
N ILE A 555 -2.56 3.89 -43.99
CA ILE A 555 -2.61 2.81 -43.00
C ILE A 555 -4.07 2.50 -42.64
N GLU A 556 -4.88 3.53 -42.36
CA GLU A 556 -6.31 3.37 -42.04
C GLU A 556 -7.10 2.73 -43.19
N LYS A 557 -6.74 3.01 -44.43
CA LYS A 557 -7.40 2.41 -45.60
C LYS A 557 -6.93 0.99 -45.88
N ALA A 558 -5.65 0.70 -45.64
CA ALA A 558 -5.02 -0.57 -45.99
C ALA A 558 -5.17 -1.65 -44.91
N LEU A 559 -5.36 -1.26 -43.65
CA LEU A 559 -5.44 -2.18 -42.52
C LEU A 559 -6.88 -2.33 -41.99
N PRO A 560 -7.20 -3.45 -41.32
CA PRO A 560 -8.50 -3.64 -40.67
C PRO A 560 -8.78 -2.58 -39.60
N GLU A 561 -10.06 -2.26 -39.37
CA GLU A 561 -10.52 -1.32 -38.33
C GLU A 561 -10.13 -1.73 -36.90
N THR A 562 -9.78 -3.00 -36.69
CA THR A 562 -9.28 -3.53 -35.43
C THR A 562 -7.84 -3.08 -35.12
N VAL A 563 -7.09 -2.58 -36.10
CA VAL A 563 -5.75 -2.01 -35.92
C VAL A 563 -5.85 -0.60 -35.34
N THR A 564 -5.11 -0.33 -34.27
CA THR A 564 -4.98 1.02 -33.73
C THR A 564 -3.77 1.70 -34.36
N ASN A 565 -3.94 2.88 -34.96
CA ASN A 565 -2.84 3.68 -35.53
C ASN A 565 -2.56 4.92 -34.68
N ILE A 566 -1.29 5.11 -34.29
CA ILE A 566 -0.86 6.15 -33.36
C ILE A 566 0.30 6.96 -33.97
N PRO A 567 0.08 8.22 -34.40
CA PRO A 567 1.14 9.10 -34.86
C PRO A 567 1.94 9.67 -33.68
N LEU A 568 3.27 9.76 -33.79
CA LEU A 568 4.11 10.36 -32.74
C LEU A 568 4.24 11.88 -32.78
N THR A 569 4.03 12.49 -33.95
CA THR A 569 4.15 13.94 -34.14
C THR A 569 3.08 14.48 -35.09
N LYS A 570 2.82 15.79 -35.02
CA LYS A 570 1.90 16.50 -35.92
C LYS A 570 2.42 17.91 -36.20
N ARG A 571 2.58 18.24 -37.48
CA ARG A 571 3.22 19.48 -37.96
C ARG A 571 2.58 20.76 -37.42
N ILE A 572 1.25 20.79 -37.26
CA ILE A 572 0.50 21.95 -36.76
C ILE A 572 -0.30 21.51 -35.52
N TYR A 573 0.38 21.36 -34.39
CA TYR A 573 -0.27 21.09 -33.09
C TYR A 573 -0.01 22.19 -32.05
N GLY A 574 1.10 22.94 -32.16
CA GLY A 574 1.45 24.05 -31.26
C GLY A 574 2.28 23.66 -30.03
N ASP A 575 2.18 22.40 -29.55
CA ASP A 575 3.04 21.83 -28.49
C ASP A 575 3.43 20.38 -28.83
N SER A 576 4.60 20.21 -29.47
CA SER A 576 5.05 18.90 -29.94
C SER A 576 5.30 17.91 -28.81
N VAL A 577 5.71 18.38 -27.62
CA VAL A 577 5.94 17.53 -26.45
C VAL A 577 4.61 16.97 -25.95
N ARG A 578 3.58 17.81 -25.87
CA ARG A 578 2.26 17.38 -25.42
C ARG A 578 1.62 16.39 -26.39
N PHE A 579 1.77 16.59 -27.71
CA PHE A 579 1.32 15.61 -28.69
C PHE A 579 2.00 14.25 -28.49
N LEU A 580 3.33 14.24 -28.32
CA LEU A 580 4.08 13.02 -28.03
C LEU A 580 3.56 12.31 -26.77
N LEU A 581 3.32 13.06 -25.69
CA LEU A 581 2.75 12.51 -24.46
C LEU A 581 1.33 11.97 -24.67
N THR A 582 0.49 12.64 -25.46
CA THR A 582 -0.84 12.14 -25.82
C THR A 582 -0.74 10.83 -26.59
N SER A 583 0.20 10.71 -27.52
CA SER A 583 0.44 9.47 -28.28
C SER A 583 0.96 8.34 -27.40
N ILE A 584 1.86 8.64 -26.46
CA ILE A 584 2.33 7.65 -25.46
C ILE A 584 1.18 7.23 -24.52
N GLY A 585 0.31 8.17 -24.15
CA GLY A 585 -0.91 7.88 -23.41
C GLY A 585 -1.85 6.95 -24.18
N LYS A 586 -2.06 7.20 -25.48
CA LYS A 586 -2.83 6.32 -26.37
C LYS A 586 -2.21 4.93 -26.48
N MET A 587 -0.88 4.82 -26.55
CA MET A 587 -0.21 3.51 -26.51
C MET A 587 -0.56 2.75 -25.24
N TYR A 588 -0.56 3.43 -24.10
CA TYR A 588 -0.92 2.83 -22.81
C TYR A 588 -2.38 2.37 -22.75
N THR A 589 -3.34 3.18 -23.23
CA THR A 589 -4.76 2.80 -23.26
C THR A 589 -5.04 1.69 -24.25
N SER A 590 -4.26 1.61 -25.35
CA SER A 590 -4.26 0.47 -26.26
C SER A 590 -3.52 -0.76 -25.74
N GLY A 591 -3.09 -0.78 -24.47
CA GLY A 591 -2.54 -1.98 -23.80
C GLY A 591 -1.02 -2.10 -23.77
N LEU A 592 -0.26 -1.14 -24.31
CA LEU A 592 1.19 -1.11 -24.19
C LEU A 592 1.64 -0.61 -22.81
N ASN A 593 2.91 -0.85 -22.45
CA ASN A 593 3.51 -0.41 -21.19
C ASN A 593 4.71 0.50 -21.47
N PRO A 594 4.47 1.79 -21.76
CA PRO A 594 5.53 2.73 -22.15
C PRO A 594 6.51 3.01 -21.00
N LYS A 595 7.78 3.24 -21.34
CA LYS A 595 8.84 3.56 -20.36
C LYS A 595 8.83 5.05 -19.98
N ILE A 596 7.82 5.45 -19.21
CA ILE A 596 7.57 6.86 -18.87
C ILE A 596 8.73 7.53 -18.14
N LYS A 597 9.47 6.78 -17.30
CA LYS A 597 10.61 7.31 -16.54
C LYS A 597 11.69 7.95 -17.40
N GLU A 598 11.91 7.44 -18.60
CA GLU A 598 12.95 7.93 -19.52
C GLU A 598 12.59 9.30 -20.13
N LEU A 599 11.32 9.69 -20.07
CA LEU A 599 10.84 10.97 -20.59
C LEU A 599 11.15 12.15 -19.66
N TYR A 600 11.48 11.87 -18.40
CA TYR A 600 11.59 12.85 -17.34
C TYR A 600 12.96 12.82 -16.65
N PRO A 601 13.35 13.92 -15.99
CA PRO A 601 14.47 13.91 -15.06
C PRO A 601 14.35 12.81 -14.02
N THR A 602 15.47 12.17 -13.70
CA THR A 602 15.50 11.09 -12.73
C THR A 602 15.18 11.60 -11.33
N ILE A 603 14.24 10.94 -10.66
CA ILE A 603 13.91 11.18 -9.25
C ILE A 603 14.78 10.28 -8.39
N GLN A 604 15.31 10.84 -7.31
CA GLN A 604 16.01 10.08 -6.28
C GLN A 604 14.99 9.46 -5.33
N TYR A 605 15.16 8.18 -5.01
CA TYR A 605 14.35 7.46 -4.05
C TYR A 605 15.13 7.22 -2.74
N PRO A 606 14.44 7.10 -1.58
CA PRO A 606 12.98 7.19 -1.41
C PRO A 606 12.46 8.62 -1.60
N VAL A 607 11.18 8.78 -1.94
CA VAL A 607 10.54 10.09 -2.08
C VAL A 607 10.60 10.90 -0.79
N SER A 608 10.47 12.22 -0.93
CA SER A 608 10.43 13.13 0.22
C SER A 608 9.28 12.83 1.16
N ARG A 609 9.53 13.05 2.44
CA ARG A 609 8.53 13.08 3.50
C ARG A 609 7.42 14.08 3.17
N GLY A 610 6.17 13.69 3.45
CA GLY A 610 4.99 14.48 3.10
C GLY A 610 4.54 14.30 1.64
N THR A 611 5.21 13.46 0.85
CA THR A 611 4.66 13.01 -0.43
C THR A 611 3.33 12.29 -0.18
N PRO A 612 2.21 12.70 -0.81
CA PRO A 612 0.89 12.15 -0.52
C PRO A 612 0.83 10.62 -0.63
N SER A 613 0.06 9.97 0.23
CA SER A 613 -0.17 8.51 0.20
C SER A 613 -0.97 8.10 -1.04
N ILE A 614 -0.75 6.87 -1.52
CA ILE A 614 -1.42 6.27 -2.68
C ILE A 614 -2.50 5.26 -2.22
N SER A 615 -2.45 4.77 -0.97
CA SER A 615 -3.42 3.77 -0.48
C SER A 615 -4.88 4.24 -0.52
N GLY A 616 -5.13 5.55 -0.57
CA GLY A 616 -6.48 6.13 -0.64
C GLY A 616 -7.11 6.18 -2.03
N LEU A 617 -6.36 5.83 -3.10
CA LEU A 617 -6.90 5.81 -4.45
C LEU A 617 -7.95 4.70 -4.61
N PRO A 618 -9.08 4.96 -5.29
CA PRO A 618 -10.14 3.97 -5.48
C PRO A 618 -9.65 2.84 -6.39
N PHE A 619 -9.42 1.68 -5.78
CA PHE A 619 -8.78 0.54 -6.42
C PHE A 619 -9.72 -0.67 -6.61
N TRP A 620 -10.83 -0.72 -5.86
CA TRP A 620 -11.68 -1.91 -5.75
C TRP A 620 -13.05 -1.70 -6.37
N ASP A 621 -13.60 -2.77 -6.93
CA ASP A 621 -15.03 -2.88 -7.21
C ASP A 621 -15.73 -3.50 -5.99
N HIS A 622 -16.38 -2.63 -5.20
CA HIS A 622 -17.16 -3.00 -4.02
C HIS A 622 -18.68 -3.00 -4.28
N SER A 623 -19.10 -3.18 -5.53
CA SER A 623 -20.52 -3.28 -5.90
C SER A 623 -21.22 -4.48 -5.27
N GLU A 624 -20.50 -5.58 -5.05
CA GLU A 624 -21.02 -6.79 -4.41
C GLU A 624 -20.84 -6.77 -2.89
N LYS A 625 -21.88 -7.22 -2.20
CA LYS A 625 -21.89 -7.44 -0.75
C LYS A 625 -21.82 -8.93 -0.44
N TRP A 626 -20.94 -9.28 0.48
CA TRP A 626 -20.58 -10.64 0.88
C TRP A 626 -20.90 -10.91 2.34
N SER A 627 -21.83 -10.16 2.92
CA SER A 627 -22.33 -10.49 4.25
C SER A 627 -22.97 -11.87 4.22
N ASP A 628 -22.61 -12.69 5.21
CA ASP A 628 -23.63 -13.53 5.78
C ASP A 628 -24.72 -12.57 6.28
N GLU A 629 -25.95 -12.68 5.79
CA GLU A 629 -27.07 -12.18 6.59
C GLU A 629 -26.83 -12.66 8.03
N PRO A 630 -27.22 -11.88 9.07
CA PRO A 630 -27.47 -12.50 10.35
C PRO A 630 -28.62 -13.48 10.11
N HIS A 631 -28.31 -14.69 9.66
CA HIS A 631 -29.21 -15.83 9.76
C HIS A 631 -29.66 -15.76 11.20
N ASN A 632 -30.95 -15.48 11.36
CA ASN A 632 -31.62 -15.30 12.64
C ASN A 632 -30.86 -16.12 13.66
N LEU A 633 -30.20 -15.43 14.58
CA LEU A 633 -29.93 -15.98 15.89
C LEU A 633 -31.33 -16.30 16.43
N ASN A 634 -31.90 -17.43 15.99
CA ASN A 634 -32.86 -18.23 16.70
C ASN A 634 -32.10 -18.76 17.91
N ILE A 635 -31.67 -17.83 18.77
CA ILE A 635 -31.54 -18.09 20.18
C ILE A 635 -32.96 -18.46 20.55
N LYS A 636 -33.26 -19.77 20.50
CA LYS A 636 -34.35 -20.31 21.29
C LYS A 636 -33.99 -19.92 22.72
N LEU A 637 -34.56 -18.82 23.18
CA LEU A 637 -34.67 -18.49 24.58
C LEU A 637 -35.40 -19.66 25.23
N ILE A 638 -34.65 -20.67 25.67
CA ILE A 638 -35.16 -21.63 26.64
C ILE A 638 -35.12 -20.88 27.96
N ALA A 639 -36.19 -20.13 28.24
CA ALA A 639 -36.44 -19.64 29.58
C ALA A 639 -36.67 -20.86 30.48
N ILE A 640 -35.64 -21.31 31.17
CA ILE A 640 -35.79 -22.23 32.29
C ILE A 640 -36.36 -21.41 33.44
N VAL A 641 -37.69 -21.36 33.53
CA VAL A 641 -38.39 -20.83 34.69
C VAL A 641 -38.22 -21.85 35.81
N PHE A 642 -37.38 -21.55 36.80
CA PHE A 642 -37.40 -22.26 38.08
C PHE A 642 -38.69 -21.89 38.81
N VAL A 643 -39.73 -22.72 38.65
CA VAL A 643 -40.89 -22.69 39.54
C VAL A 643 -40.44 -23.30 40.87
N HIS A 644 -40.14 -22.46 41.86
CA HIS A 644 -40.08 -22.88 43.24
C HIS A 644 -41.50 -23.28 43.68
N PHE A 645 -41.77 -24.57 43.74
CA PHE A 645 -42.87 -25.08 44.56
C PHE A 645 -42.44 -24.95 46.02
N LYS A 646 -43.03 -24.00 46.74
CA LYS A 646 -43.13 -24.10 48.20
C LYS A 646 -44.25 -25.10 48.51
N GLU A 647 -43.95 -26.02 49.42
CA GLU A 647 -44.94 -26.90 50.06
C GLU A 647 -46.14 -26.15 50.62
#